data_AF-A0A497GHB8-F1
#
_entry.id   AF-A0A497GHB8-F1
#
_cell.length_a   1.000
_cell.length_b   1.000
_cell.length_c   1.000
_cell.angle_alpha   90.00
_cell.angle_beta   90.00
_cell.angle_gamma   90.00
#
_symmetry.space_group_name_H-M   'P 1'
#
loop_
_entity.id
_entity.type
_entity.pdbx_description
1 polymer ?
#
loop_
_entity_poly.entity_id
_entity_poly.type
_entity_poly.pdbx_seq_one_letter_code
_entity_poly.pdbx_strand_id
1 'polypeptide(L)'
;MIRLYVSVNGRDEWSGRLASPNSDESDGPFASFERARDELRRLKDEGKFRDGAVIYVREGIYVRSSPFVLSFEDSGFDDVPIIYRAYPGESVRVIGGVFVTGWEPVSDPDVLKVLDERTRGNVLQADLSVLGVKDYGDPDSGVQLFYKDKRMVLARYPNEGYMEISDVVVYDRDVRGIKGSTVGRFYYSDDRVSRWLNEKDPWAHGFWFWDWDDQRQKIKSIDPGNRLISMSEPYHRYGYRKGQWFYGYNLLSELDSPGEWYLDREKGILYFWPPEPFREEYPIITVAKNLVVMDDVSNIVFDGFIFEVVREDLFLIKGGRNNRITNCVLRNTGEWAVKIQGGSGHVVSGCHIYNIGNGGIQLNGGDRKTLTPAGHKVENCHIHDYGQWRLTHSPALLLDGVGMVVRHNYIHDAPNQAIIFRGNDHLIEYNEIHDVCRASNDVGVIYSGRDWTWRGNVIRYNFIHHVTGYQDNKAMGVYLDDMLCGTIIYGNVFYKVTRAVFIGGGRDNIVENNIFVECDPAIHVDARALGWASYHVDTTMKERLLAMPYKDRAWRDRYPKLLNILDDEPAAPKGNVIRRNICWKSRCFEIYDLAKPYVKPGENLVDVDPLFFDSEKMNFSLRPESPAFKIGFKPIPFDKIGLVKD
;
A
#
# COMPACT_ATOMS: atom_id res chain seq x y z
N MET A 1 34.97 -13.59 -8.12
CA MET A 1 33.74 -12.79 -8.30
C MET A 1 33.96 -11.75 -9.39
N ILE A 2 33.10 -11.75 -10.42
CA ILE A 2 33.17 -10.82 -11.56
C ILE A 2 32.81 -9.40 -11.09
N ARG A 3 33.50 -8.39 -11.63
CA ARG A 3 33.20 -6.97 -11.39
C ARG A 3 32.98 -6.27 -12.72
N LEU A 4 31.81 -5.66 -12.87
CA LEU A 4 31.43 -4.85 -14.01
C LEU A 4 31.07 -3.44 -13.52
N TYR A 5 31.18 -2.46 -14.40
CA TYR A 5 30.83 -1.08 -14.12
C TYR A 5 29.87 -0.55 -15.19
N VAL A 6 28.88 0.23 -14.76
CA VAL A 6 27.93 0.95 -15.61
C VAL A 6 28.01 2.43 -15.25
N SER A 7 28.01 3.33 -16.24
CA SER A 7 28.04 4.78 -16.04
C SER A 7 27.22 5.49 -17.11
N VAL A 8 26.59 6.62 -16.77
CA VAL A 8 25.91 7.51 -17.73
C VAL A 8 26.84 8.03 -18.85
N ASN A 9 28.16 8.08 -18.59
CA ASN A 9 29.17 8.46 -19.58
C ASN A 9 29.92 7.23 -20.16
N GLY A 10 29.39 6.02 -19.93
CA GLY A 10 29.96 4.77 -20.43
C GLY A 10 29.73 4.54 -21.92
N ARG A 11 30.29 3.45 -22.44
CA ARG A 11 30.06 2.96 -23.81
C ARG A 11 29.85 1.45 -23.79
N ASP A 12 28.86 0.95 -24.51
CA ASP A 12 28.50 -0.48 -24.49
C ASP A 12 29.47 -1.36 -25.30
N GLU A 13 30.33 -0.74 -26.11
CA GLU A 13 31.44 -1.38 -26.82
C GLU A 13 32.65 -1.66 -25.93
N TRP A 14 32.75 -1.01 -24.77
CA TRP A 14 33.85 -1.22 -23.82
C TRP A 14 33.73 -2.56 -23.08
N SER A 15 34.74 -2.92 -22.31
CA SER A 15 34.77 -4.18 -21.54
C SER A 15 33.91 -4.13 -20.28
N GLY A 16 33.58 -2.93 -19.79
CA GLY A 16 32.91 -2.71 -18.52
C GLY A 16 33.75 -3.09 -17.30
N ARG A 17 35.06 -3.36 -17.46
CA ARG A 17 35.96 -3.79 -16.37
C ARG A 17 36.63 -2.63 -15.64
N LEU A 18 36.56 -1.43 -16.19
CA LEU A 18 37.12 -0.22 -15.58
C LEU A 18 35.99 0.66 -15.02
N ALA A 19 36.22 1.23 -13.84
CA ALA A 19 35.24 2.08 -13.17
C ALA A 19 35.08 3.46 -13.83
N SER A 20 36.09 3.87 -14.61
CA SER A 20 36.15 5.11 -15.39
C SER A 20 36.82 4.81 -16.74
N PRO A 21 36.62 5.64 -17.77
CA PRO A 21 37.38 5.54 -19.01
C PRO A 21 38.90 5.55 -18.76
N ASN A 22 39.66 4.77 -19.53
CA ASN A 22 41.10 4.92 -19.58
C ASN A 22 41.50 6.21 -20.33
N SER A 23 42.77 6.59 -20.24
CA SER A 23 43.26 7.90 -20.73
C SER A 23 43.06 8.12 -22.24
N ASP A 24 43.02 7.06 -23.03
CA ASP A 24 42.81 7.06 -24.48
C ASP A 24 41.36 6.75 -24.88
N GLU A 25 40.44 6.62 -23.91
CA GLU A 25 39.02 6.27 -24.10
C GLU A 25 38.77 5.00 -24.92
N SER A 26 39.73 4.06 -24.90
CA SER A 26 39.61 2.76 -25.57
C SER A 26 38.87 1.72 -24.74
N ASP A 27 38.75 1.92 -23.43
CA ASP A 27 38.01 1.06 -22.51
C ASP A 27 37.44 1.84 -21.31
N GLY A 28 36.43 1.29 -20.63
CA GLY A 28 35.71 1.97 -19.56
C GLY A 28 34.47 1.20 -19.07
N PRO A 29 33.55 1.87 -18.35
CA PRO A 29 32.29 1.29 -17.90
C PRO A 29 31.29 1.14 -19.06
N PHE A 30 30.39 0.15 -18.98
CA PHE A 30 29.24 0.06 -19.89
C PHE A 30 28.33 1.28 -19.76
N ALA A 31 27.56 1.59 -20.80
CA ALA A 31 26.54 2.63 -20.77
C ALA A 31 25.23 2.13 -20.15
N SER A 32 24.90 0.83 -20.32
CA SER A 32 23.59 0.28 -19.99
C SER A 32 23.61 -0.92 -19.02
N PHE A 33 22.48 -1.11 -18.32
CA PHE A 33 22.23 -2.30 -17.50
C PHE A 33 22.14 -3.56 -18.37
N GLU A 34 21.53 -3.42 -19.55
CA GLU A 34 21.39 -4.45 -20.57
C GLU A 34 22.73 -5.02 -20.98
N ARG A 35 23.69 -4.14 -21.29
CA ARG A 35 25.01 -4.59 -21.72
C ARG A 35 25.74 -5.36 -20.63
N ALA A 36 25.63 -4.92 -19.37
CA ALA A 36 26.19 -5.63 -18.22
C ALA A 36 25.52 -7.02 -18.03
N ARG A 37 24.19 -7.10 -18.17
CA ARG A 37 23.45 -8.38 -18.16
C ARG A 37 23.94 -9.31 -19.27
N ASP A 38 24.03 -8.80 -20.49
CA ASP A 38 24.40 -9.60 -21.67
C ASP A 38 25.86 -10.08 -21.59
N GLU A 39 26.75 -9.29 -20.98
CA GLU A 39 28.11 -9.74 -20.65
C GLU A 39 28.10 -10.90 -19.65
N LEU A 40 27.24 -10.86 -18.63
CA LEU A 40 27.12 -11.97 -17.69
C LEU A 40 26.55 -13.23 -18.35
N ARG A 41 25.59 -13.10 -19.26
CA ARG A 41 25.10 -14.23 -20.08
C ARG A 41 26.25 -14.88 -20.85
N ARG A 42 27.02 -14.07 -21.60
CA ARG A 42 28.20 -14.55 -22.33
C ARG A 42 29.21 -15.26 -21.43
N LEU A 43 29.49 -14.70 -20.25
CA LEU A 43 30.41 -15.32 -19.29
C LEU A 43 29.88 -16.64 -18.68
N LYS A 44 28.56 -16.77 -18.51
CA LYS A 44 27.93 -18.04 -18.11
C LYS A 44 28.08 -19.09 -19.21
N ASP A 45 27.79 -18.73 -20.45
CA ASP A 45 27.91 -19.62 -21.61
C ASP A 45 29.36 -20.10 -21.82
N GLU A 46 30.35 -19.26 -21.48
CA GLU A 46 31.77 -19.61 -21.52
C GLU A 46 32.26 -20.40 -20.28
N GLY A 47 31.39 -20.70 -19.31
CA GLY A 47 31.75 -21.38 -18.06
C GLY A 47 32.67 -20.56 -17.14
N LYS A 48 32.66 -19.23 -17.30
CA LYS A 48 33.50 -18.26 -16.55
C LYS A 48 32.77 -17.60 -15.39
N PHE A 49 31.46 -17.81 -15.24
CA PHE A 49 30.68 -17.38 -14.08
C PHE A 49 30.76 -18.43 -12.97
N ARG A 50 31.64 -18.24 -11.97
CA ARG A 50 31.86 -19.20 -10.85
C ARG A 50 31.54 -18.63 -9.48
N ASP A 51 32.02 -17.42 -9.17
CA ASP A 51 31.86 -16.82 -7.83
C ASP A 51 30.91 -15.61 -7.82
N GLY A 52 29.99 -15.54 -8.78
CA GLY A 52 29.00 -14.47 -8.83
C GLY A 52 29.53 -13.20 -9.48
N ALA A 53 28.70 -12.16 -9.49
CA ALA A 53 29.04 -10.88 -10.08
C ALA A 53 28.55 -9.70 -9.23
N VAL A 54 29.32 -8.61 -9.26
CA VAL A 54 28.87 -7.30 -8.80
C VAL A 54 28.95 -6.33 -9.97
N ILE A 55 27.82 -5.72 -10.30
CA ILE A 55 27.70 -4.63 -11.26
C ILE A 55 27.62 -3.35 -10.45
N TYR A 56 28.71 -2.59 -10.43
CA TYR A 56 28.74 -1.28 -9.81
C TYR A 56 28.22 -0.23 -10.77
N VAL A 57 27.18 0.49 -10.38
CA VAL A 57 26.58 1.56 -11.18
C VAL A 57 27.04 2.90 -10.62
N ARG A 58 27.67 3.72 -11.47
CA ARG A 58 28.21 5.03 -11.09
C ARG A 58 27.10 6.07 -10.97
N GLU A 59 27.40 7.15 -10.26
CA GLU A 59 26.54 8.32 -10.06
C GLU A 59 25.88 8.77 -11.39
N GLY A 60 24.60 9.10 -11.30
CA GLY A 60 23.88 9.66 -12.43
C GLY A 60 22.39 9.37 -12.42
N ILE A 61 21.71 9.94 -13.42
CA ILE A 61 20.30 9.72 -13.70
C ILE A 61 20.19 8.81 -14.93
N TYR A 62 19.71 7.59 -14.72
CA TYR A 62 19.49 6.58 -15.74
C TYR A 62 18.02 6.61 -16.15
N VAL A 63 17.74 7.36 -17.21
CA VAL A 63 16.38 7.53 -17.75
C VAL A 63 15.97 6.31 -18.55
N ARG A 64 14.75 5.81 -18.30
CA ARG A 64 14.23 4.60 -18.95
C ARG A 64 12.81 4.83 -19.47
N SER A 65 12.60 4.53 -20.74
CA SER A 65 11.27 4.47 -21.36
C SER A 65 10.68 3.05 -21.33
N SER A 66 11.48 2.05 -21.00
CA SER A 66 11.10 0.64 -20.90
C SER A 66 11.80 -0.06 -19.71
N PRO A 67 11.18 -1.10 -19.13
CA PRO A 67 11.75 -1.80 -17.99
C PRO A 67 13.06 -2.49 -18.35
N PHE A 68 13.96 -2.59 -17.37
CA PHE A 68 15.06 -3.54 -17.39
C PHE A 68 14.50 -4.93 -17.10
N VAL A 69 14.53 -5.82 -18.10
CA VAL A 69 13.96 -7.16 -18.01
C VAL A 69 15.05 -8.18 -17.69
N LEU A 70 14.82 -8.96 -16.64
CA LEU A 70 15.63 -10.10 -16.22
C LEU A 70 14.78 -11.37 -16.30
N SER A 71 15.26 -12.38 -17.02
CA SER A 71 14.62 -13.68 -17.19
C SER A 71 15.43 -14.79 -16.51
N PHE A 72 14.94 -16.03 -16.55
CA PHE A 72 15.61 -17.20 -15.97
C PHE A 72 17.12 -17.31 -16.30
N GLU A 73 17.54 -17.03 -17.54
CA GLU A 73 18.95 -17.04 -17.99
C GLU A 73 19.84 -16.05 -17.23
N ASP A 74 19.25 -15.02 -16.63
CA ASP A 74 19.97 -14.00 -15.86
C ASP A 74 20.24 -14.44 -14.42
N SER A 75 19.67 -15.55 -13.96
CA SER A 75 19.77 -16.00 -12.57
C SER A 75 21.20 -16.22 -12.09
N GLY A 76 21.50 -15.80 -10.86
CA GLY A 76 22.66 -16.31 -10.13
C GLY A 76 22.49 -17.79 -9.79
N PHE A 77 23.59 -18.49 -9.50
CA PHE A 77 23.52 -19.87 -9.01
C PHE A 77 23.22 -19.90 -7.50
N ASP A 78 22.97 -21.09 -6.96
CA ASP A 78 22.81 -21.30 -5.51
C ASP A 78 23.98 -20.71 -4.74
N ASP A 79 23.67 -19.85 -3.76
CA ASP A 79 24.63 -19.12 -2.93
C ASP A 79 25.62 -18.22 -3.71
N VAL A 80 25.38 -18.01 -5.00
CA VAL A 80 26.25 -17.24 -5.91
C VAL A 80 25.41 -16.15 -6.60
N PRO A 81 25.17 -15.02 -5.92
CA PRO A 81 24.27 -13.99 -6.41
C PRO A 81 24.89 -13.14 -7.53
N ILE A 82 24.01 -12.44 -8.25
CA ILE A 82 24.37 -11.30 -9.10
C ILE A 82 23.85 -10.04 -8.43
N ILE A 83 24.76 -9.13 -8.10
CA ILE A 83 24.47 -7.93 -7.33
C ILE A 83 24.61 -6.72 -8.25
N TYR A 84 23.50 -6.06 -8.56
CA TYR A 84 23.50 -4.69 -9.04
C TYR A 84 23.59 -3.78 -7.82
N ARG A 85 24.56 -2.86 -7.81
CA ARG A 85 24.84 -2.01 -6.65
C ARG A 85 25.21 -0.60 -7.09
N ALA A 86 24.63 0.41 -6.44
CA ALA A 86 25.12 1.78 -6.54
C ALA A 86 26.57 1.86 -6.04
N TYR A 87 27.44 2.56 -6.76
CA TYR A 87 28.84 2.70 -6.36
C TYR A 87 28.91 3.34 -4.96
N PRO A 88 29.77 2.86 -4.05
CA PRO A 88 29.78 3.35 -2.67
C PRO A 88 29.94 4.87 -2.57
N GLY A 89 29.01 5.52 -1.86
CA GLY A 89 28.99 6.97 -1.67
C GLY A 89 28.43 7.77 -2.85
N GLU A 90 28.03 7.11 -3.95
CA GLU A 90 27.44 7.74 -5.13
C GLU A 90 25.92 7.58 -5.16
N SER A 91 25.21 8.59 -5.68
CA SER A 91 23.76 8.56 -5.83
C SER A 91 23.36 8.10 -7.23
N VAL A 92 22.68 6.96 -7.32
CA VAL A 92 22.21 6.39 -8.60
C VAL A 92 20.70 6.45 -8.66
N ARG A 93 20.17 7.29 -9.56
CA ARG A 93 18.74 7.42 -9.82
C ARG A 93 18.36 6.68 -11.09
N VAL A 94 17.45 5.73 -11.00
CA VAL A 94 16.83 5.08 -12.16
C VAL A 94 15.41 5.61 -12.27
N ILE A 95 15.12 6.31 -13.37
CA ILE A 95 13.86 7.05 -13.52
C ILE A 95 13.07 6.55 -14.73
N GLY A 96 11.76 6.36 -14.55
CA GLY A 96 10.86 5.92 -15.61
C GLY A 96 10.14 7.06 -16.32
N GLY A 97 10.59 8.30 -16.10
CA GLY A 97 9.92 9.51 -16.54
C GLY A 97 10.70 10.31 -17.58
N VAL A 98 10.07 11.38 -18.06
CA VAL A 98 10.67 12.35 -18.98
C VAL A 98 10.58 13.74 -18.35
N PHE A 99 11.72 14.44 -18.27
CA PHE A 99 11.73 15.84 -17.85
C PHE A 99 11.02 16.69 -18.90
N VAL A 100 10.09 17.52 -18.45
CA VAL A 100 9.32 18.39 -19.34
C VAL A 100 10.08 19.69 -19.54
N THR A 101 10.37 20.02 -20.79
CA THR A 101 11.05 21.25 -21.22
C THR A 101 10.18 22.05 -22.17
N GLY A 102 10.61 23.27 -22.52
CA GLY A 102 9.90 24.12 -23.47
C GLY A 102 8.68 24.80 -22.84
N TRP A 103 8.77 25.12 -21.54
CA TRP A 103 7.69 25.77 -20.83
C TRP A 103 7.53 27.23 -21.22
N GLU A 104 6.30 27.65 -21.45
CA GLU A 104 5.95 29.03 -21.75
C GLU A 104 4.69 29.46 -20.99
N PRO A 105 4.48 30.76 -20.70
CA PRO A 105 3.22 31.23 -20.15
C PRO A 105 2.05 30.92 -21.09
N VAL A 106 0.92 30.51 -20.51
CA VAL A 106 -0.32 30.31 -21.28
C VAL A 106 -0.74 31.61 -21.96
N SER A 107 -0.89 31.57 -23.28
CA SER A 107 -1.26 32.73 -24.11
C SER A 107 -2.48 32.51 -25.01
N ASP A 108 -2.94 31.26 -25.18
CA ASP A 108 -4.12 30.93 -25.97
C ASP A 108 -5.38 31.59 -25.37
N PRO A 109 -6.07 32.50 -26.09
CA PRO A 109 -7.25 33.20 -25.59
C PRO A 109 -8.39 32.26 -25.17
N ASP A 110 -8.54 31.11 -25.81
CA ASP A 110 -9.61 30.17 -25.49
C ASP A 110 -9.30 29.39 -24.21
N VAL A 111 -8.03 29.08 -23.94
CA VAL A 111 -7.59 28.51 -22.65
C VAL A 111 -7.74 29.54 -21.53
N LEU A 112 -7.31 30.79 -21.77
CA LEU A 112 -7.38 31.86 -20.76
C LEU A 112 -8.82 32.18 -20.33
N LYS A 113 -9.81 32.04 -21.23
CA LYS A 113 -11.24 32.21 -20.88
C LYS A 113 -11.75 31.14 -19.91
N VAL A 114 -11.18 29.93 -19.95
CA VAL A 114 -11.57 28.81 -19.08
C VAL A 114 -10.98 28.96 -17.68
N LEU A 115 -9.71 29.39 -17.60
CA LEU A 115 -9.03 29.64 -16.32
C LEU A 115 -9.70 30.75 -15.50
N ASP A 116 -9.70 30.60 -14.16
CA ASP A 116 -10.06 31.69 -13.25
C ASP A 116 -9.13 32.90 -13.47
N GLU A 117 -9.67 34.10 -13.35
CA GLU A 117 -8.91 35.32 -13.62
C GLU A 117 -7.67 35.46 -12.75
N ARG A 118 -7.72 34.94 -11.51
CA ARG A 118 -6.60 34.95 -10.56
C ARG A 118 -5.48 33.99 -10.95
N THR A 119 -5.80 32.96 -11.73
CA THR A 119 -4.85 31.96 -12.21
C THR A 119 -4.08 32.47 -13.44
N ARG A 120 -4.68 33.37 -14.23
CA ARG A 120 -4.08 33.88 -15.47
C ARG A 120 -2.71 34.51 -15.20
N GLY A 121 -1.72 34.15 -15.99
CA GLY A 121 -0.33 34.62 -15.85
C GLY A 121 0.55 33.80 -14.90
N ASN A 122 -0.03 32.91 -14.08
CA ASN A 122 0.73 31.98 -13.23
C ASN A 122 0.88 30.58 -13.84
N VAL A 123 0.02 30.22 -14.80
CA VAL A 123 0.04 28.92 -15.46
C VAL A 123 1.02 28.91 -16.62
N LEU A 124 1.85 27.88 -16.63
CA LEU A 124 2.74 27.53 -17.74
C LEU A 124 2.15 26.40 -18.56
N GLN A 125 2.51 26.33 -19.83
CA GLN A 125 2.18 25.23 -20.73
C GLN A 125 3.44 24.63 -21.36
N ALA A 126 3.38 23.35 -21.70
CA ALA A 126 4.40 22.65 -22.49
C ALA A 126 3.74 21.62 -23.41
N ASP A 127 4.27 21.49 -24.63
CA ASP A 127 3.85 20.47 -25.60
C ASP A 127 4.61 19.17 -25.34
N LEU A 128 3.90 18.11 -24.92
CA LEU A 128 4.50 16.81 -24.65
C LEU A 128 4.85 16.03 -25.92
N SER A 129 4.26 16.38 -27.06
CA SER A 129 4.50 15.68 -28.32
C SER A 129 5.93 15.89 -28.84
N VAL A 130 6.52 17.07 -28.58
CA VAL A 130 7.92 17.36 -28.93
C VAL A 130 8.92 16.51 -28.14
N LEU A 131 8.49 16.00 -26.98
CA LEU A 131 9.26 15.10 -26.11
C LEU A 131 9.06 13.62 -26.49
N GLY A 132 8.30 13.34 -27.56
CA GLY A 132 8.01 11.98 -28.02
C GLY A 132 6.99 11.22 -27.16
N VAL A 133 6.32 11.89 -26.22
CA VAL A 133 5.27 11.27 -25.39
C VAL A 133 3.97 11.21 -26.18
N LYS A 134 3.48 10.00 -26.41
CA LYS A 134 2.27 9.75 -27.23
C LYS A 134 1.13 9.07 -26.48
N ASP A 135 1.46 8.39 -25.40
CA ASP A 135 0.50 7.71 -24.55
C ASP A 135 0.40 8.46 -23.23
N TYR A 136 -0.74 9.10 -22.99
CA TYR A 136 -0.99 9.88 -21.78
C TYR A 136 -1.75 9.08 -20.71
N GLY A 137 -2.25 7.89 -21.05
CA GLY A 137 -3.26 7.17 -20.29
C GLY A 137 -4.51 8.03 -20.03
N ASP A 138 -5.34 7.59 -19.08
CA ASP A 138 -6.51 8.31 -18.61
C ASP A 138 -6.22 9.10 -17.32
N PRO A 139 -7.15 9.92 -16.83
CA PRO A 139 -7.01 10.59 -15.53
C PRO A 139 -6.94 9.66 -14.32
N ASP A 140 -7.21 8.37 -14.47
CA ASP A 140 -7.26 7.42 -13.36
C ASP A 140 -5.95 6.65 -13.15
N SER A 141 -5.20 6.40 -14.21
CA SER A 141 -3.99 5.57 -14.21
C SER A 141 -2.87 6.09 -15.12
N GLY A 142 -3.10 7.20 -15.80
CA GLY A 142 -2.19 7.77 -16.78
C GLY A 142 -1.01 8.56 -16.19
N VAL A 143 -0.55 9.52 -16.99
CA VAL A 143 0.56 10.41 -16.65
C VAL A 143 0.36 11.06 -15.29
N GLN A 144 1.44 11.18 -14.53
CA GLN A 144 1.52 11.93 -13.29
C GLN A 144 2.67 12.93 -13.41
N LEU A 145 2.47 14.14 -12.87
CA LEU A 145 3.48 15.18 -12.81
C LEU A 145 4.13 15.21 -11.42
N PHE A 146 5.46 15.30 -11.40
CA PHE A 146 6.24 15.56 -10.21
C PHE A 146 7.05 16.85 -10.39
N TYR A 147 7.22 17.60 -9.31
CA TYR A 147 8.04 18.81 -9.25
C TYR A 147 8.85 18.79 -7.94
N LYS A 148 10.19 18.84 -8.04
CA LYS A 148 11.12 18.64 -6.92
C LYS A 148 10.78 17.40 -6.08
N ASP A 149 10.63 16.26 -6.77
CA ASP A 149 10.32 14.95 -6.19
C ASP A 149 8.96 14.87 -5.44
N LYS A 150 8.10 15.90 -5.51
CA LYS A 150 6.73 15.89 -4.98
C LYS A 150 5.73 15.67 -6.09
N ARG A 151 4.69 14.87 -5.82
CA ARG A 151 3.57 14.64 -6.74
C ARG A 151 2.71 15.89 -6.82
N MET A 152 2.46 16.38 -8.02
CA MET A 152 1.58 17.52 -8.28
C MET A 152 0.13 17.04 -8.40
N VAL A 153 -0.81 17.90 -8.03
CA VAL A 153 -2.24 17.56 -7.92
C VAL A 153 -2.93 17.79 -9.27
N LEU A 154 -3.67 16.80 -9.77
CA LEU A 154 -4.57 17.07 -10.90
C LEU A 154 -5.59 18.13 -10.45
N ALA A 155 -5.74 19.19 -11.24
CA ALA A 155 -6.68 20.27 -11.01
C ALA A 155 -8.06 19.73 -10.60
N ARG A 156 -8.52 20.15 -9.42
CA ARG A 156 -9.68 19.55 -8.74
C ARG A 156 -10.48 20.60 -7.99
N TYR A 157 -11.76 20.33 -7.79
CA TYR A 157 -12.59 21.14 -6.89
C TYR A 157 -13.44 20.27 -5.95
N PRO A 158 -13.47 20.60 -4.64
CA PRO A 158 -12.63 21.60 -3.98
C PRO A 158 -11.15 21.18 -3.96
N ASN A 159 -10.27 22.18 -3.83
CA ASN A 159 -8.82 21.99 -3.82
C ASN A 159 -8.39 21.09 -2.65
N GLU A 160 -9.10 21.23 -1.53
CA GLU A 160 -9.01 20.37 -0.35
C GLU A 160 -10.40 19.88 0.07
N GLY A 161 -10.48 18.70 0.68
CA GLY A 161 -11.74 18.14 1.17
C GLY A 161 -12.65 17.58 0.08
N TYR A 162 -13.96 17.66 0.29
CA TYR A 162 -14.98 17.04 -0.56
C TYR A 162 -16.25 17.90 -0.63
N MET A 163 -17.00 17.77 -1.71
CA MET A 163 -18.42 18.11 -1.77
C MET A 163 -19.28 16.92 -1.33
N GLU A 164 -20.58 17.16 -1.14
CA GLU A 164 -21.54 16.13 -0.77
C GLU A 164 -22.59 15.88 -1.87
N ILE A 165 -23.02 14.62 -1.98
CA ILE A 165 -24.19 14.25 -2.78
C ILE A 165 -25.46 14.75 -2.07
N SER A 166 -26.13 15.74 -2.66
CA SER A 166 -27.34 16.35 -2.07
C SER A 166 -28.52 15.37 -1.99
N ASP A 167 -28.74 14.60 -3.05
CA ASP A 167 -29.72 13.52 -3.10
C ASP A 167 -29.46 12.60 -4.31
N VAL A 168 -30.12 11.45 -4.36
CA VAL A 168 -30.08 10.53 -5.51
C VAL A 168 -31.38 10.61 -6.30
N VAL A 169 -31.35 10.33 -7.61
CA VAL A 169 -32.55 10.45 -8.47
C VAL A 169 -33.60 9.37 -8.21
N VAL A 170 -33.18 8.22 -7.67
CA VAL A 170 -34.05 7.09 -7.33
C VAL A 170 -33.46 6.31 -6.17
N TYR A 171 -34.33 5.81 -5.29
CA TYR A 171 -33.98 4.92 -4.20
C TYR A 171 -34.39 3.48 -4.54
N ASP A 172 -33.57 2.80 -5.33
CA ASP A 172 -33.76 1.41 -5.77
C ASP A 172 -32.85 0.41 -5.04
N ARG A 173 -32.01 0.90 -4.13
CA ARG A 173 -31.12 0.07 -3.31
C ARG A 173 -31.37 0.26 -1.83
N ASP A 174 -31.37 -0.85 -1.09
CA ASP A 174 -31.29 -0.88 0.37
C ASP A 174 -30.18 -1.85 0.78
N VAL A 175 -29.17 -1.34 1.46
CA VAL A 175 -28.10 -2.16 2.04
C VAL A 175 -28.10 -1.94 3.54
N ARG A 176 -28.59 -2.94 4.30
CA ARG A 176 -28.64 -2.90 5.77
C ARG A 176 -29.48 -1.73 6.32
N GLY A 177 -30.61 -1.43 5.68
CA GLY A 177 -31.50 -0.32 6.06
C GLY A 177 -31.04 1.04 5.55
N ILE A 178 -29.88 1.09 4.90
CA ILE A 178 -29.36 2.30 4.27
C ILE A 178 -29.80 2.33 2.82
N LYS A 179 -30.65 3.32 2.51
CA LYS A 179 -31.18 3.52 1.17
C LYS A 179 -30.18 4.27 0.29
N GLY A 180 -30.15 3.91 -0.98
CA GLY A 180 -29.41 4.62 -2.01
C GLY A 180 -29.82 4.18 -3.40
N SER A 181 -28.94 4.39 -4.36
CA SER A 181 -29.24 4.27 -5.78
C SER A 181 -28.22 3.40 -6.50
N THR A 182 -28.67 2.49 -7.36
CA THR A 182 -27.77 1.75 -8.25
C THR A 182 -27.42 2.53 -9.52
N VAL A 183 -28.15 3.60 -9.83
CA VAL A 183 -27.89 4.44 -11.01
C VAL A 183 -26.88 5.54 -10.68
N GLY A 184 -25.93 5.76 -11.59
CA GLY A 184 -24.93 6.83 -11.49
C GLY A 184 -25.48 8.22 -11.74
N ARG A 185 -26.53 8.63 -11.05
CA ARG A 185 -27.16 9.96 -11.20
C ARG A 185 -27.52 10.53 -9.85
N PHE A 186 -27.02 11.72 -9.55
CA PHE A 186 -27.22 12.35 -8.25
C PHE A 186 -27.19 13.88 -8.33
N TYR A 187 -27.84 14.52 -7.37
CA TYR A 187 -27.94 15.97 -7.26
C TYR A 187 -26.76 16.56 -6.47
N TYR A 188 -26.36 17.77 -6.81
CA TYR A 188 -25.33 18.55 -6.11
C TYR A 188 -25.86 19.92 -5.67
N SER A 189 -25.17 20.60 -4.77
CA SER A 189 -25.59 21.91 -4.25
C SER A 189 -24.67 23.07 -4.64
N ASP A 190 -23.41 22.82 -4.98
CA ASP A 190 -22.44 23.86 -5.29
C ASP A 190 -22.59 24.35 -6.75
N ASP A 191 -22.82 25.66 -6.93
CA ASP A 191 -22.97 26.28 -8.26
C ASP A 191 -21.69 26.21 -9.10
N ARG A 192 -20.52 26.04 -8.46
CA ARG A 192 -19.23 25.98 -9.14
C ARG A 192 -19.10 24.82 -10.11
N VAL A 193 -19.84 23.73 -9.89
CA VAL A 193 -19.94 22.59 -10.81
C VAL A 193 -20.38 23.03 -12.22
N SER A 194 -21.08 24.16 -12.37
CA SER A 194 -21.45 24.71 -13.68
C SER A 194 -20.24 25.12 -14.53
N ARG A 195 -19.07 25.35 -13.93
CA ARG A 195 -17.82 25.61 -14.68
C ARG A 195 -17.38 24.39 -15.49
N TRP A 196 -17.77 23.19 -15.08
CA TRP A 196 -17.29 21.94 -15.65
C TRP A 196 -18.02 21.54 -16.94
N LEU A 197 -19.05 22.28 -17.37
CA LEU A 197 -19.93 21.91 -18.49
C LEU A 197 -19.19 21.70 -19.81
N ASN A 198 -18.09 22.43 -20.00
CA ASN A 198 -17.30 22.40 -21.23
C ASN A 198 -15.97 21.65 -21.06
N GLU A 199 -15.78 20.95 -19.94
CA GLU A 199 -14.61 20.12 -19.72
C GLU A 199 -14.64 18.93 -20.68
N LYS A 200 -13.50 18.65 -21.31
CA LYS A 200 -13.40 17.60 -22.32
C LYS A 200 -13.42 16.19 -21.72
N ASP A 201 -12.79 16.03 -20.56
CA ASP A 201 -12.64 14.73 -19.89
C ASP A 201 -12.80 14.88 -18.37
N PRO A 202 -13.98 15.29 -17.87
CA PRO A 202 -14.21 15.50 -16.44
C PRO A 202 -14.35 14.16 -15.70
N TRP A 203 -13.72 14.06 -14.54
CA TRP A 203 -13.83 12.90 -13.65
C TRP A 203 -14.22 13.33 -12.24
N ALA A 204 -14.71 12.37 -11.46
CA ALA A 204 -14.98 12.54 -10.05
C ALA A 204 -14.37 11.41 -9.24
N HIS A 205 -13.85 11.73 -8.06
CA HIS A 205 -13.42 10.76 -7.08
C HIS A 205 -14.35 10.84 -5.88
N GLY A 206 -14.94 9.73 -5.46
CA GLY A 206 -15.82 9.73 -4.31
C GLY A 206 -15.86 8.41 -3.55
N PHE A 207 -16.32 8.54 -2.32
CA PHE A 207 -16.81 7.44 -1.50
C PHE A 207 -18.30 7.37 -1.76
N TRP A 208 -18.74 6.53 -2.68
CA TRP A 208 -20.07 6.72 -3.31
C TRP A 208 -21.23 6.25 -2.44
N PHE A 209 -21.02 5.19 -1.66
CA PHE A 209 -22.05 4.60 -0.80
C PHE A 209 -21.53 4.34 0.61
N TRP A 210 -20.32 3.79 0.70
CA TRP A 210 -19.64 3.48 1.93
C TRP A 210 -18.28 4.17 1.99
N ASP A 211 -17.95 4.67 3.18
CA ASP A 211 -16.73 5.42 3.44
C ASP A 211 -15.45 4.55 3.37
N TRP A 212 -15.57 3.24 3.20
CA TRP A 212 -14.45 2.29 3.05
C TRP A 212 -14.19 1.85 1.61
N ASP A 213 -14.95 2.34 0.62
CA ASP A 213 -14.82 1.95 -0.79
C ASP A 213 -14.83 3.20 -1.68
N ASP A 214 -13.64 3.74 -1.96
CA ASP A 214 -13.46 4.85 -2.89
C ASP A 214 -13.43 4.35 -4.34
N GLN A 215 -13.94 5.16 -5.27
CA GLN A 215 -13.76 4.91 -6.68
C GLN A 215 -13.68 6.22 -7.46
N ARG A 216 -12.84 6.23 -8.50
CA ARG A 216 -12.83 7.29 -9.51
C ARG A 216 -13.68 6.91 -10.70
N GLN A 217 -14.48 7.86 -11.16
CA GLN A 217 -15.46 7.64 -12.21
C GLN A 217 -15.47 8.82 -13.17
N LYS A 218 -15.64 8.51 -14.45
CA LYS A 218 -15.81 9.51 -15.49
C LYS A 218 -17.19 10.14 -15.40
N ILE A 219 -17.24 11.47 -15.39
CA ILE A 219 -18.50 12.22 -15.49
C ILE A 219 -18.98 12.13 -16.94
N LYS A 220 -20.21 11.67 -17.14
CA LYS A 220 -20.85 11.55 -18.44
C LYS A 220 -21.50 12.86 -18.87
N SER A 221 -22.22 13.51 -17.96
CA SER A 221 -22.89 14.78 -18.22
C SER A 221 -23.25 15.51 -16.94
N ILE A 222 -23.42 16.84 -17.07
CA ILE A 222 -23.87 17.74 -16.02
C ILE A 222 -25.05 18.53 -16.56
N ASP A 223 -26.14 18.57 -15.80
CA ASP A 223 -27.31 19.41 -16.04
C ASP A 223 -27.39 20.46 -14.91
N PRO A 224 -26.98 21.70 -15.17
CA PRO A 224 -26.95 22.75 -14.16
C PRO A 224 -28.34 23.25 -13.80
N GLY A 225 -29.30 23.19 -14.74
CA GLY A 225 -30.69 23.61 -14.48
C GLY A 225 -31.39 22.72 -13.47
N ASN A 226 -31.08 21.41 -13.49
CA ASN A 226 -31.58 20.44 -12.53
C ASN A 226 -30.57 20.11 -11.41
N ARG A 227 -29.39 20.76 -11.39
CA ARG A 227 -28.26 20.45 -10.50
C ARG A 227 -27.94 18.96 -10.42
N LEU A 228 -27.81 18.32 -11.57
CA LEU A 228 -27.65 16.88 -11.69
C LEU A 228 -26.31 16.51 -12.35
N ILE A 229 -25.56 15.58 -11.75
CA ILE A 229 -24.43 14.91 -12.38
C ILE A 229 -24.84 13.50 -12.77
N SER A 230 -24.42 13.05 -13.96
CA SER A 230 -24.51 11.66 -14.40
C SER A 230 -23.11 11.08 -14.62
N MET A 231 -22.82 9.92 -14.03
CA MET A 231 -21.59 9.15 -14.22
C MET A 231 -21.67 8.24 -15.44
N SER A 232 -20.52 7.82 -15.93
CA SER A 232 -20.40 6.79 -16.96
C SER A 232 -20.50 5.38 -16.36
N GLU A 233 -20.96 4.41 -17.15
CA GLU A 233 -20.92 3.00 -16.77
C GLU A 233 -19.48 2.43 -16.91
N PRO A 234 -19.10 1.40 -16.14
CA PRO A 234 -19.90 0.74 -15.10
C PRO A 234 -20.02 1.59 -13.83
N TYR A 235 -21.22 1.59 -13.23
CA TYR A 235 -21.45 2.29 -11.97
C TYR A 235 -20.79 1.59 -10.79
N HIS A 236 -20.63 2.35 -9.70
CA HIS A 236 -20.06 1.84 -8.47
C HIS A 236 -20.86 0.64 -7.94
N ARG A 237 -20.18 -0.44 -7.54
CA ARG A 237 -20.82 -1.71 -7.17
C ARG A 237 -21.81 -1.59 -6.00
N TYR A 238 -21.59 -0.65 -5.08
CA TYR A 238 -22.51 -0.34 -3.98
C TYR A 238 -23.54 0.73 -4.36
N GLY A 239 -23.38 1.40 -5.50
CA GLY A 239 -24.23 2.50 -5.90
C GLY A 239 -23.81 3.81 -5.24
N TYR A 240 -24.77 4.70 -5.09
CA TYR A 240 -24.61 6.08 -4.61
C TYR A 240 -25.60 6.37 -3.49
N ARG A 241 -25.24 7.24 -2.55
CA ARG A 241 -26.11 7.61 -1.43
C ARG A 241 -26.03 9.10 -1.12
N LYS A 242 -27.14 9.67 -0.65
CA LYS A 242 -27.22 11.02 -0.11
C LYS A 242 -26.23 11.24 1.04
N GLY A 243 -25.56 12.40 1.07
CA GLY A 243 -24.59 12.80 2.09
C GLY A 243 -23.21 12.15 1.93
N GLN A 244 -22.97 11.41 0.85
CA GLN A 244 -21.67 10.83 0.55
C GLN A 244 -20.76 11.83 -0.17
N TRP A 245 -19.45 11.61 -0.08
CA TRP A 245 -18.43 12.61 -0.38
C TRP A 245 -17.81 12.38 -1.75
N PHE A 246 -17.60 13.46 -2.51
CA PHE A 246 -16.88 13.40 -3.78
C PHE A 246 -16.21 14.73 -4.11
N TYR A 247 -15.25 14.71 -5.02
CA TYR A 247 -14.71 15.92 -5.65
C TYR A 247 -14.56 15.71 -7.16
N GLY A 248 -14.66 16.78 -7.94
CA GLY A 248 -14.36 16.76 -9.37
C GLY A 248 -12.87 16.95 -9.61
N TYR A 249 -12.30 16.29 -10.60
CA TYR A 249 -10.88 16.42 -10.95
C TYR A 249 -10.63 16.21 -12.44
N ASN A 250 -9.42 16.55 -12.88
CA ASN A 250 -9.04 16.63 -14.29
C ASN A 250 -9.86 17.69 -15.03
N LEU A 251 -9.96 18.88 -14.41
CA LEU A 251 -10.78 19.99 -14.87
C LEU A 251 -9.88 21.22 -15.10
N LEU A 252 -9.75 21.68 -16.34
CA LEU A 252 -8.93 22.86 -16.65
C LEU A 252 -9.48 24.13 -15.97
N SER A 253 -10.80 24.24 -15.88
CA SER A 253 -11.51 25.34 -15.24
C SER A 253 -11.29 25.42 -13.73
N GLU A 254 -10.76 24.35 -13.13
CA GLU A 254 -10.39 24.26 -11.71
C GLU A 254 -8.87 24.17 -11.52
N LEU A 255 -8.06 24.46 -12.54
CA LEU A 255 -6.65 24.75 -12.36
C LEU A 255 -6.56 26.14 -11.73
N ASP A 256 -6.59 26.21 -10.40
CA ASP A 256 -6.81 27.45 -9.66
C ASP A 256 -5.89 27.65 -8.44
N SER A 257 -5.05 26.66 -8.14
CA SER A 257 -4.14 26.69 -7.01
C SER A 257 -2.70 26.32 -7.37
N PRO A 258 -1.70 26.92 -6.69
CA PRO A 258 -0.31 26.52 -6.87
C PRO A 258 -0.10 25.02 -6.56
N GLY A 259 0.63 24.32 -7.43
CA GLY A 259 0.86 22.88 -7.36
C GLY A 259 -0.12 22.04 -8.18
N GLU A 260 -1.13 22.65 -8.79
CA GLU A 260 -2.08 21.97 -9.65
C GLU A 260 -1.62 21.90 -11.11
N TRP A 261 -2.08 20.86 -11.83
CA TRP A 261 -1.83 20.68 -13.25
C TRP A 261 -3.03 20.06 -13.99
N TYR A 262 -3.07 20.25 -15.30
CA TYR A 262 -4.05 19.67 -16.21
C TYR A 262 -3.37 19.23 -17.51
N LEU A 263 -3.85 18.16 -18.14
CA LEU A 263 -3.35 17.69 -19.43
C LEU A 263 -4.48 17.62 -20.46
N ASP A 264 -4.40 18.46 -21.49
CA ASP A 264 -5.21 18.29 -22.69
C ASP A 264 -4.65 17.10 -23.47
N ARG A 265 -5.21 15.91 -23.23
CA ARG A 265 -4.76 14.65 -23.83
C ARG A 265 -4.99 14.58 -25.34
N GLU A 266 -5.91 15.37 -25.89
CA GLU A 266 -6.15 15.43 -27.33
C GLU A 266 -5.04 16.20 -28.04
N LYS A 267 -4.63 17.34 -27.44
CA LYS A 267 -3.58 18.20 -27.99
C LYS A 267 -2.16 17.80 -27.53
N GLY A 268 -2.04 17.06 -26.43
CA GLY A 268 -0.76 16.77 -25.80
C GLY A 268 -0.16 17.94 -25.02
N ILE A 269 -0.97 18.91 -24.59
CA ILE A 269 -0.48 20.10 -23.88
C ILE A 269 -0.67 19.93 -22.37
N LEU A 270 0.44 19.99 -21.64
CA LEU A 270 0.48 20.00 -20.18
C LEU A 270 0.41 21.44 -19.69
N TYR A 271 -0.53 21.74 -18.79
CA TYR A 271 -0.69 23.01 -18.10
C TYR A 271 -0.34 22.82 -16.61
N PHE A 272 0.45 23.72 -16.05
CA PHE A 272 0.93 23.60 -14.67
C PHE A 272 1.03 24.96 -14.00
N TRP A 273 0.52 25.08 -12.77
CA TRP A 273 0.81 26.20 -11.88
C TRP A 273 1.88 25.75 -10.88
N PRO A 274 3.14 26.23 -10.99
CA PRO A 274 4.20 25.89 -10.05
C PRO A 274 3.88 26.34 -8.60
N PRO A 275 4.13 25.50 -7.58
CA PRO A 275 3.86 25.85 -6.18
C PRO A 275 4.84 26.89 -5.60
N GLU A 276 5.92 27.16 -6.32
CA GLU A 276 7.01 28.06 -5.95
C GLU A 276 7.64 28.63 -7.24
N PRO A 277 8.58 29.60 -7.17
CA PRO A 277 9.22 30.15 -8.36
C PRO A 277 9.76 29.06 -9.30
N PHE A 278 9.30 29.11 -10.55
CA PHE A 278 9.52 28.04 -11.53
C PHE A 278 11.00 27.84 -11.87
N ARG A 279 11.34 26.57 -12.11
CA ARG A 279 12.67 26.07 -12.48
C ARG A 279 12.46 24.87 -13.40
N GLU A 280 12.95 24.97 -14.63
CA GLU A 280 12.66 24.06 -15.74
C GLU A 280 13.28 22.67 -15.58
N GLU A 281 14.30 22.52 -14.75
CA GLU A 281 15.00 21.25 -14.52
C GLU A 281 14.23 20.25 -13.64
N TYR A 282 13.09 20.63 -13.06
CA TYR A 282 12.36 19.83 -12.08
C TYR A 282 11.08 19.13 -12.55
N PRO A 283 10.24 19.71 -13.44
CA PRO A 283 9.02 19.05 -13.90
C PRO A 283 9.36 17.74 -14.60
N ILE A 284 8.82 16.63 -14.10
CA ILE A 284 9.00 15.30 -14.69
C ILE A 284 7.65 14.58 -14.73
N ILE A 285 7.38 13.92 -15.85
CA ILE A 285 6.17 13.11 -16.04
C ILE A 285 6.48 11.62 -16.17
N THR A 286 5.56 10.77 -15.74
CA THR A 286 5.70 9.30 -15.84
C THR A 286 5.49 8.79 -17.27
N VAL A 287 6.41 7.94 -17.75
CA VAL A 287 6.31 7.34 -19.09
C VAL A 287 6.37 5.81 -19.05
N ALA A 288 7.41 5.25 -18.44
CA ALA A 288 7.52 3.81 -18.27
C ALA A 288 6.46 3.29 -17.29
N LYS A 289 5.95 2.09 -17.57
CA LYS A 289 5.05 1.36 -16.65
C LYS A 289 5.81 0.82 -15.44
N ASN A 290 6.96 0.18 -15.69
CA ASN A 290 7.82 -0.39 -14.66
C ASN A 290 9.30 -0.05 -14.91
N LEU A 291 10.14 -0.11 -13.88
CA LEU A 291 11.59 0.04 -14.01
C LEU A 291 12.31 -1.30 -14.13
N VAL A 292 11.89 -2.30 -13.35
CA VAL A 292 12.50 -3.64 -13.36
C VAL A 292 11.41 -4.70 -13.42
N VAL A 293 11.54 -5.61 -14.38
CA VAL A 293 10.68 -6.79 -14.50
C VAL A 293 11.55 -8.03 -14.37
N MET A 294 11.19 -8.90 -13.43
CA MET A 294 11.93 -10.10 -13.08
C MET A 294 11.02 -11.31 -13.32
N ASP A 295 11.34 -12.14 -14.31
CA ASP A 295 10.51 -13.27 -14.73
C ASP A 295 11.25 -14.59 -14.57
N ASP A 296 10.86 -15.36 -13.56
CA ASP A 296 11.46 -16.60 -13.09
C ASP A 296 12.99 -16.55 -12.87
N VAL A 297 13.51 -15.35 -12.57
CA VAL A 297 14.93 -15.13 -12.28
C VAL A 297 15.21 -15.36 -10.79
N SER A 298 16.42 -15.82 -10.46
CA SER A 298 16.80 -16.16 -9.10
C SER A 298 18.13 -15.54 -8.67
N ASN A 299 18.29 -15.33 -7.36
CA ASN A 299 19.54 -14.88 -6.73
C ASN A 299 20.07 -13.54 -7.28
N ILE A 300 19.16 -12.60 -7.59
CA ILE A 300 19.51 -11.24 -7.98
C ILE A 300 19.36 -10.29 -6.80
N VAL A 301 20.29 -9.34 -6.66
CA VAL A 301 20.22 -8.29 -5.64
C VAL A 301 20.30 -6.92 -6.32
N PHE A 302 19.38 -6.01 -5.97
CA PHE A 302 19.50 -4.59 -6.24
C PHE A 302 19.77 -3.85 -4.92
N ASP A 303 20.87 -3.12 -4.86
CA ASP A 303 21.38 -2.54 -3.61
C ASP A 303 21.74 -1.06 -3.74
N GLY A 304 21.16 -0.20 -2.90
CA GLY A 304 21.59 1.21 -2.76
C GLY A 304 21.10 2.18 -3.85
N PHE A 305 20.07 1.83 -4.63
CA PHE A 305 19.55 2.67 -5.71
C PHE A 305 18.39 3.55 -5.26
N ILE A 306 18.15 4.61 -6.03
CA ILE A 306 16.89 5.36 -6.04
C ILE A 306 16.10 4.95 -7.29
N PHE A 307 14.94 4.33 -7.12
CA PHE A 307 14.03 3.95 -8.21
C PHE A 307 12.77 4.81 -8.14
N GLU A 308 12.41 5.50 -9.23
CA GLU A 308 11.30 6.45 -9.19
C GLU A 308 10.65 6.79 -10.53
N VAL A 309 9.48 7.43 -10.45
CA VAL A 309 8.74 8.07 -11.56
C VAL A 309 8.30 7.06 -12.62
N VAL A 310 7.39 6.16 -12.24
CA VAL A 310 6.69 5.25 -13.17
C VAL A 310 5.18 5.33 -13.04
N ARG A 311 4.48 4.88 -14.09
CA ARG A 311 3.01 4.83 -14.12
C ARG A 311 2.43 3.71 -13.28
N GLU A 312 3.07 2.55 -13.23
CA GLU A 312 2.57 1.37 -12.53
C GLU A 312 3.50 1.03 -11.35
N ASP A 313 4.19 -0.12 -11.39
CA ASP A 313 5.00 -0.63 -10.29
C ASP A 313 6.50 -0.42 -10.54
N LEU A 314 7.31 -0.05 -9.54
CA LEU A 314 8.77 0.08 -9.76
C LEU A 314 9.41 -1.28 -10.07
N PHE A 315 9.05 -2.30 -9.28
CA PHE A 315 9.48 -3.69 -9.45
C PHE A 315 8.28 -4.63 -9.64
N LEU A 316 8.32 -5.43 -10.70
CA LEU A 316 7.41 -6.56 -10.91
C LEU A 316 8.21 -7.87 -10.93
N ILE A 317 8.01 -8.71 -9.91
CA ILE A 317 8.66 -10.01 -9.76
C ILE A 317 7.63 -11.12 -9.96
N LYS A 318 7.89 -12.03 -10.90
CA LYS A 318 7.03 -13.18 -11.23
C LYS A 318 7.85 -14.45 -11.07
N GLY A 319 7.47 -15.30 -10.12
CA GLY A 319 8.20 -16.55 -9.87
C GLY A 319 9.65 -16.35 -9.40
N GLY A 320 10.51 -17.32 -9.65
CA GLY A 320 11.90 -17.30 -9.23
C GLY A 320 12.11 -17.50 -7.73
N ARG A 321 13.35 -17.26 -7.27
CA ARG A 321 13.68 -17.39 -5.84
C ARG A 321 14.81 -16.48 -5.39
N ASN A 322 14.79 -16.13 -4.10
CA ASN A 322 15.89 -15.43 -3.42
C ASN A 322 16.31 -14.09 -4.04
N ASN A 323 15.44 -13.43 -4.82
CA ASN A 323 15.68 -12.06 -5.28
C ASN A 323 15.55 -11.07 -4.12
N ARG A 324 16.42 -10.06 -4.09
CA ARG A 324 16.52 -9.09 -3.00
C ARG A 324 16.53 -7.66 -3.53
N ILE A 325 15.77 -6.78 -2.87
CA ILE A 325 15.83 -5.34 -3.06
C ILE A 325 16.25 -4.76 -1.71
N THR A 326 17.46 -4.23 -1.62
CA THR A 326 18.10 -3.85 -0.36
C THR A 326 18.55 -2.40 -0.36
N ASN A 327 18.36 -1.69 0.74
CA ASN A 327 18.91 -0.34 0.95
C ASN A 327 18.53 0.67 -0.14
N CYS A 328 17.37 0.48 -0.77
CA CYS A 328 16.91 1.33 -1.88
C CYS A 328 15.94 2.41 -1.39
N VAL A 329 15.92 3.54 -2.09
CA VAL A 329 14.81 4.49 -2.03
C VAL A 329 13.84 4.17 -3.16
N LEU A 330 12.60 3.85 -2.82
CA LEU A 330 11.55 3.50 -3.78
C LEU A 330 10.44 4.55 -3.67
N ARG A 331 10.27 5.41 -4.68
CA ARG A 331 9.31 6.52 -4.56
C ARG A 331 8.64 6.91 -5.87
N ASN A 332 7.64 7.79 -5.78
CA ASN A 332 7.04 8.47 -6.93
C ASN A 332 6.51 7.48 -7.99
N THR A 333 5.61 6.59 -7.58
CA THR A 333 5.04 5.55 -8.46
C THR A 333 3.53 5.64 -8.53
N GLY A 334 2.90 5.22 -9.62
CA GLY A 334 1.44 5.24 -9.74
C GLY A 334 0.72 4.11 -9.03
N GLU A 335 1.33 2.92 -8.99
CA GLU A 335 0.78 1.74 -8.33
C GLU A 335 1.66 1.30 -7.14
N TRP A 336 2.34 0.15 -7.20
CA TRP A 336 3.09 -0.41 -6.06
C TRP A 336 4.60 -0.12 -6.14
N ALA A 337 5.29 -0.02 -5.00
CA ALA A 337 6.75 0.04 -5.04
C ALA A 337 7.32 -1.33 -5.49
N VAL A 338 6.82 -2.42 -4.92
CA VAL A 338 7.24 -3.78 -5.30
C VAL A 338 6.04 -4.71 -5.35
N LYS A 339 5.90 -5.46 -6.45
CA LYS A 339 4.86 -6.45 -6.64
C LYS A 339 5.46 -7.82 -6.91
N ILE A 340 5.26 -8.77 -5.99
CA ILE A 340 5.74 -10.14 -6.07
C ILE A 340 4.56 -11.08 -6.35
N GLN A 341 4.69 -11.88 -7.41
CA GLN A 341 3.69 -12.84 -7.89
C GLN A 341 4.29 -14.25 -7.94
N GLY A 342 4.12 -15.02 -6.87
CA GLY A 342 4.69 -16.35 -6.72
C GLY A 342 6.17 -16.34 -6.35
N GLY A 343 6.85 -17.47 -6.62
CA GLY A 343 8.24 -17.67 -6.26
C GLY A 343 8.44 -18.03 -4.78
N SER A 344 9.69 -17.99 -4.32
CA SER A 344 10.04 -18.27 -2.92
C SER A 344 11.22 -17.45 -2.40
N GLY A 345 11.21 -17.10 -1.12
CA GLY A 345 12.37 -16.50 -0.45
C GLY A 345 12.77 -15.09 -0.90
N HIS A 346 11.92 -14.37 -1.65
CA HIS A 346 12.17 -12.96 -1.98
C HIS A 346 12.22 -12.06 -0.74
N VAL A 347 13.09 -11.05 -0.77
CA VAL A 347 13.29 -10.13 0.36
C VAL A 347 13.31 -8.68 -0.12
N VAL A 348 12.54 -7.82 0.54
CA VAL A 348 12.71 -6.36 0.47
C VAL A 348 13.17 -5.89 1.84
N SER A 349 14.33 -5.23 1.91
CA SER A 349 14.90 -4.89 3.23
C SER A 349 15.70 -3.61 3.28
N GLY A 350 15.61 -2.86 4.38
CA GLY A 350 16.37 -1.62 4.55
C GLY A 350 15.94 -0.50 3.60
N CYS A 351 14.76 -0.61 2.98
CA CYS A 351 14.30 0.34 1.98
C CYS A 351 13.52 1.51 2.59
N HIS A 352 13.65 2.68 1.97
CA HIS A 352 12.81 3.85 2.25
C HIS A 352 11.77 4.00 1.14
N ILE A 353 10.49 3.87 1.46
CA ILE A 353 9.40 3.74 0.49
C ILE A 353 8.36 4.85 0.74
N TYR A 354 8.18 5.74 -0.23
CA TYR A 354 7.24 6.86 -0.06
C TYR A 354 6.70 7.49 -1.35
N ASN A 355 5.64 8.30 -1.23
CA ASN A 355 4.93 8.92 -2.36
C ASN A 355 4.43 7.88 -3.39
N ILE A 356 3.76 6.86 -2.87
CA ILE A 356 3.27 5.69 -3.63
C ILE A 356 1.79 5.88 -3.94
N GLY A 357 1.41 5.72 -5.21
CA GLY A 357 0.03 5.95 -5.65
C GLY A 357 -0.95 4.91 -5.11
N ASN A 358 -0.57 3.64 -5.07
CA ASN A 358 -1.35 2.56 -4.47
C ASN A 358 -0.66 2.08 -3.18
N GLY A 359 -0.48 0.78 -2.95
CA GLY A 359 0.17 0.25 -1.75
C GLY A 359 1.69 0.14 -1.85
N GLY A 360 2.39 -0.03 -0.73
CA GLY A 360 3.86 -0.14 -0.70
C GLY A 360 4.38 -1.40 -1.39
N ILE A 361 4.16 -2.56 -0.79
CA ILE A 361 4.64 -3.87 -1.28
C ILE A 361 3.51 -4.89 -1.28
N GLN A 362 3.33 -5.58 -2.40
CA GLN A 362 2.46 -6.75 -2.52
C GLN A 362 3.30 -8.04 -2.56
N LEU A 363 2.98 -8.97 -1.66
CA LEU A 363 3.61 -10.27 -1.50
C LEU A 363 2.58 -11.37 -1.79
N ASN A 364 2.71 -12.07 -2.91
CA ASN A 364 1.91 -13.26 -3.20
C ASN A 364 2.84 -14.47 -3.39
N GLY A 365 2.54 -15.59 -2.72
CA GLY A 365 3.30 -16.82 -2.91
C GLY A 365 2.98 -17.94 -1.91
N GLY A 366 3.59 -19.10 -2.14
CA GLY A 366 3.27 -20.33 -1.41
C GLY A 366 2.02 -21.02 -1.96
N ASP A 367 1.70 -22.18 -1.40
CA ASP A 367 0.54 -22.97 -1.81
C ASP A 367 -0.32 -23.31 -0.60
N ARG A 368 -1.53 -22.75 -0.58
CA ARG A 368 -2.49 -22.96 0.51
C ARG A 368 -2.98 -24.40 0.59
N LYS A 369 -3.17 -25.11 -0.53
CA LYS A 369 -3.69 -26.49 -0.50
C LYS A 369 -2.72 -27.41 0.24
N THR A 370 -1.43 -27.23 0.00
CA THR A 370 -0.36 -28.01 0.65
C THR A 370 0.19 -27.36 1.93
N LEU A 371 -0.18 -26.10 2.21
CA LEU A 371 0.39 -25.26 3.27
C LEU A 371 1.92 -25.08 3.13
N THR A 372 2.39 -25.03 1.89
CA THR A 372 3.80 -24.79 1.56
C THR A 372 4.09 -23.28 1.63
N PRO A 373 5.01 -22.83 2.49
CA PRO A 373 5.29 -21.40 2.65
C PRO A 373 6.11 -20.85 1.47
N ALA A 374 5.83 -19.59 1.09
CA ALA A 374 6.68 -18.83 0.17
C ALA A 374 7.94 -18.31 0.86
N GLY A 375 7.83 -17.94 2.14
CA GLY A 375 8.95 -17.41 2.93
C GLY A 375 9.45 -16.03 2.46
N HIS A 376 8.60 -15.23 1.78
CA HIS A 376 8.98 -13.86 1.45
C HIS A 376 9.06 -12.99 2.70
N LYS A 377 9.93 -11.98 2.64
CA LYS A 377 10.20 -11.09 3.77
C LYS A 377 10.14 -9.63 3.38
N VAL A 378 9.58 -8.82 4.27
CA VAL A 378 9.77 -7.37 4.30
C VAL A 378 10.32 -6.99 5.66
N GLU A 379 11.55 -6.52 5.69
CA GLU A 379 12.27 -6.28 6.94
C GLU A 379 13.06 -4.98 6.99
N ASN A 380 12.99 -4.26 8.10
CA ASN A 380 13.74 -3.02 8.30
C ASN A 380 13.42 -1.91 7.28
N CYS A 381 12.18 -1.83 6.78
CA CYS A 381 11.77 -0.80 5.84
C CYS A 381 11.07 0.36 6.53
N HIS A 382 11.32 1.58 6.06
CA HIS A 382 10.59 2.79 6.41
C HIS A 382 9.58 3.09 5.31
N ILE A 383 8.28 3.02 5.61
CA ILE A 383 7.20 3.11 4.62
C ILE A 383 6.19 4.18 5.04
N HIS A 384 6.01 5.22 4.21
CA HIS A 384 5.05 6.28 4.50
C HIS A 384 4.51 6.92 3.22
N ASP A 385 3.51 7.80 3.30
CA ASP A 385 2.93 8.49 2.14
C ASP A 385 2.57 7.55 0.97
N TYR A 386 1.92 6.43 1.29
CA TYR A 386 1.34 5.51 0.30
C TYR A 386 -0.17 5.75 0.17
N GLY A 387 -0.83 5.11 -0.78
CA GLY A 387 -2.26 5.30 -1.07
C GLY A 387 -2.59 6.71 -1.56
N GLN A 388 -1.63 7.42 -2.16
CA GLN A 388 -1.78 8.83 -2.55
C GLN A 388 -2.76 9.01 -3.73
N TRP A 389 -3.02 7.93 -4.47
CA TRP A 389 -3.87 7.91 -5.65
C TRP A 389 -5.10 7.02 -5.43
N ARG A 390 -4.93 5.86 -4.80
CA ARG A 390 -6.01 4.99 -4.33
C ARG A 390 -6.09 5.08 -2.81
N LEU A 391 -7.20 5.62 -2.28
CA LEU A 391 -7.29 5.94 -0.85
C LEU A 391 -7.69 4.73 -0.01
N THR A 392 -8.39 3.75 -0.58
CA THR A 392 -8.81 2.55 0.15
C THR A 392 -8.19 1.27 -0.39
N HIS A 393 -8.01 0.30 0.52
CA HIS A 393 -7.46 -1.02 0.20
C HIS A 393 -6.04 -1.00 -0.40
N SER A 394 -5.29 0.08 -0.14
CA SER A 394 -3.93 0.32 -0.58
C SER A 394 -2.97 0.30 0.62
N PRO A 395 -2.67 -0.87 1.21
CA PRO A 395 -1.85 -0.94 2.40
C PRO A 395 -0.37 -0.70 2.12
N ALA A 396 0.41 -0.39 3.17
CA ALA A 396 1.86 -0.45 3.07
C ALA A 396 2.30 -1.85 2.63
N LEU A 397 1.68 -2.90 3.18
CA LEU A 397 2.03 -4.30 2.91
C LEU A 397 0.76 -5.13 2.68
N LEU A 398 0.68 -5.80 1.53
CA LEU A 398 -0.36 -6.80 1.22
C LEU A 398 0.27 -8.20 1.19
N LEU A 399 -0.11 -9.05 2.14
CA LEU A 399 0.34 -10.43 2.29
C LEU A 399 -0.72 -11.38 1.75
N ASP A 400 -0.36 -12.25 0.81
CA ASP A 400 -1.26 -13.23 0.24
C ASP A 400 -0.56 -14.60 0.05
N GLY A 401 -1.21 -15.67 0.52
CA GLY A 401 -0.74 -17.04 0.38
C GLY A 401 -0.28 -17.67 1.69
N VAL A 402 0.97 -18.13 1.80
CA VAL A 402 1.44 -18.88 2.98
C VAL A 402 2.83 -18.44 3.43
N GLY A 403 3.01 -18.19 4.73
CA GLY A 403 4.34 -18.13 5.34
C GLY A 403 5.17 -16.87 5.07
N MET A 404 4.50 -15.74 4.80
CA MET A 404 5.16 -14.43 4.69
C MET A 404 5.62 -13.89 6.05
N VAL A 405 6.71 -13.13 6.07
CA VAL A 405 7.29 -12.53 7.27
C VAL A 405 7.42 -11.02 7.11
N VAL A 406 6.88 -10.26 8.06
CA VAL A 406 6.97 -8.80 8.11
C VAL A 406 7.54 -8.40 9.46
N ARG A 407 8.71 -7.78 9.47
CA ARG A 407 9.35 -7.40 10.74
C ARG A 407 10.17 -6.13 10.74
N HIS A 408 10.29 -5.50 11.91
CA HIS A 408 11.15 -4.33 12.09
C HIS A 408 10.85 -3.18 11.13
N ASN A 409 9.61 -3.04 10.66
CA ASN A 409 9.25 -1.94 9.76
C ASN A 409 8.70 -0.75 10.56
N TYR A 410 8.90 0.45 10.02
CA TYR A 410 8.32 1.69 10.53
C TYR A 410 7.34 2.23 9.50
N ILE A 411 6.05 2.21 9.82
CA ILE A 411 4.96 2.49 8.88
C ILE A 411 4.10 3.63 9.40
N HIS A 412 4.00 4.74 8.65
CA HIS A 412 3.21 5.89 9.10
C HIS A 412 2.69 6.78 7.97
N ASP A 413 1.88 7.80 8.34
CA ASP A 413 1.34 8.84 7.47
C ASP A 413 0.67 8.29 6.21
N ALA A 414 -0.48 7.64 6.38
CA ALA A 414 -1.19 7.03 5.26
C ALA A 414 -2.73 7.08 5.39
N PRO A 415 -3.45 7.10 4.26
CA PRO A 415 -4.91 7.19 4.25
C PRO A 415 -5.59 5.90 4.73
N ASN A 416 -4.94 4.74 4.58
CA ASN A 416 -5.57 3.43 4.85
C ASN A 416 -4.69 2.47 5.65
N GLN A 417 -5.02 1.17 5.65
CA GLN A 417 -4.36 0.13 6.45
C GLN A 417 -2.82 0.14 6.30
N ALA A 418 -2.10 -0.32 7.32
CA ALA A 418 -0.67 -0.61 7.18
C ALA A 418 -0.45 -2.00 6.56
N ILE A 419 -1.17 -3.01 7.06
CA ILE A 419 -0.96 -4.40 6.67
C ILE A 419 -2.32 -5.05 6.39
N ILE A 420 -2.49 -5.60 5.19
CA ILE A 420 -3.56 -6.55 4.89
C ILE A 420 -2.95 -7.94 4.75
N PHE A 421 -3.55 -8.95 5.36
CA PHE A 421 -3.13 -10.34 5.15
C PHE A 421 -4.27 -11.27 4.71
N ARG A 422 -3.92 -12.24 3.86
CA ARG A 422 -4.81 -13.26 3.31
C ARG A 422 -4.07 -14.58 3.26
N GLY A 423 -4.61 -15.61 3.90
CA GLY A 423 -3.99 -16.94 3.92
C GLY A 423 -3.42 -17.33 5.27
N ASN A 424 -2.31 -18.05 5.25
CA ASN A 424 -1.91 -18.95 6.34
C ASN A 424 -0.49 -18.69 6.84
N ASP A 425 -0.28 -18.95 8.13
CA ASP A 425 1.06 -19.02 8.73
C ASP A 425 1.92 -17.74 8.54
N HIS A 426 1.31 -16.56 8.39
CA HIS A 426 2.04 -15.29 8.32
C HIS A 426 2.58 -14.87 9.69
N LEU A 427 3.74 -14.21 9.71
CA LEU A 427 4.35 -13.66 10.92
C LEU A 427 4.55 -12.15 10.76
N ILE A 428 3.87 -11.37 11.62
CA ILE A 428 3.95 -9.91 11.67
C ILE A 428 4.50 -9.51 13.04
N GLU A 429 5.75 -9.06 13.10
CA GLU A 429 6.42 -8.81 14.38
C GLU A 429 7.39 -7.64 14.45
N TYR A 430 7.54 -7.01 15.62
CA TYR A 430 8.50 -5.91 15.82
C TYR A 430 8.29 -4.70 14.92
N ASN A 431 7.10 -4.48 14.38
CA ASN A 431 6.80 -3.29 13.59
C ASN A 431 6.32 -2.15 14.49
N GLU A 432 6.68 -0.92 14.14
CA GLU A 432 6.14 0.31 14.72
C GLU A 432 5.21 0.95 13.68
N ILE A 433 3.95 1.21 14.07
CA ILE A 433 2.92 1.67 13.16
C ILE A 433 2.07 2.75 13.81
N HIS A 434 1.94 3.90 13.16
CA HIS A 434 1.11 5.01 13.65
C HIS A 434 0.58 5.88 12.53
N ASP A 435 -0.42 6.71 12.82
CA ASP A 435 -0.85 7.76 11.88
C ASP A 435 -1.28 7.23 10.49
N VAL A 436 -1.81 6.01 10.48
CA VAL A 436 -2.46 5.36 9.33
C VAL A 436 -3.98 5.38 9.51
N CYS A 437 -4.74 4.92 8.51
CA CYS A 437 -6.22 4.89 8.52
C CYS A 437 -6.91 6.26 8.50
N ARG A 438 -6.22 7.32 8.07
CA ARG A 438 -6.70 8.71 8.21
C ARG A 438 -7.81 9.12 7.24
N ALA A 439 -8.03 8.41 6.14
CA ALA A 439 -8.94 8.85 5.07
C ALA A 439 -10.28 8.09 5.01
N SER A 440 -10.46 7.03 5.79
CA SER A 440 -11.69 6.22 5.79
C SER A 440 -12.10 5.77 7.19
N ASN A 441 -13.31 5.22 7.28
CA ASN A 441 -13.84 4.55 8.48
C ASN A 441 -14.00 3.04 8.20
N ASP A 442 -14.26 2.24 9.24
CA ASP A 442 -14.32 0.76 9.13
C ASP A 442 -13.03 0.16 8.56
N VAL A 443 -11.92 0.57 9.17
CA VAL A 443 -10.56 0.33 8.70
C VAL A 443 -9.68 -0.15 9.86
N GLY A 444 -8.70 -1.02 9.59
CA GLY A 444 -7.80 -1.55 10.60
C GLY A 444 -6.34 -1.42 10.20
N VAL A 445 -5.46 -1.05 11.14
CA VAL A 445 -4.00 -0.97 10.89
C VAL A 445 -3.48 -2.30 10.34
N ILE A 446 -3.82 -3.40 11.01
CA ILE A 446 -3.60 -4.77 10.53
C ILE A 446 -4.97 -5.40 10.30
N TYR A 447 -5.30 -5.69 9.04
CA TYR A 447 -6.63 -6.12 8.63
C TYR A 447 -6.62 -7.48 7.92
N SER A 448 -7.62 -8.31 8.22
CA SER A 448 -7.96 -9.51 7.46
C SER A 448 -9.40 -9.93 7.74
N GLY A 449 -10.04 -10.67 6.84
CA GLY A 449 -11.43 -11.07 7.07
C GLY A 449 -12.01 -12.15 6.14
N ARG A 450 -13.15 -12.72 6.56
CA ARG A 450 -14.06 -13.55 5.75
C ARG A 450 -13.55 -14.91 5.29
N ASP A 451 -12.68 -15.57 6.06
CA ASP A 451 -12.26 -16.95 5.76
C ASP A 451 -11.89 -17.73 7.04
N TRP A 452 -12.57 -18.85 7.29
CA TRP A 452 -12.28 -19.71 8.45
C TRP A 452 -10.93 -20.42 8.33
N THR A 453 -10.41 -20.56 7.11
CA THR A 453 -9.21 -21.34 6.78
C THR A 453 -7.93 -20.52 6.83
N TRP A 454 -8.00 -19.19 7.01
CA TRP A 454 -6.84 -18.28 7.16
C TRP A 454 -6.27 -18.31 8.58
N ARG A 455 -5.78 -19.48 8.99
CA ARG A 455 -5.31 -19.77 10.35
C ARG A 455 -3.78 -19.81 10.42
N GLY A 456 -3.25 -19.77 11.65
CA GLY A 456 -1.81 -19.87 11.92
C GLY A 456 -1.07 -18.54 11.87
N ASN A 457 -1.79 -17.45 11.60
CA ASN A 457 -1.23 -16.10 11.53
C ASN A 457 -0.88 -15.59 12.93
N VAL A 458 0.31 -15.01 13.08
CA VAL A 458 0.83 -14.49 14.35
C VAL A 458 1.17 -13.01 14.20
N ILE A 459 0.55 -12.19 15.03
CA ILE A 459 0.80 -10.75 15.18
C ILE A 459 1.40 -10.56 16.57
N ARG A 460 2.72 -10.31 16.66
CA ARG A 460 3.38 -10.21 17.97
C ARG A 460 4.40 -9.10 18.09
N TYR A 461 4.55 -8.54 19.28
CA TYR A 461 5.60 -7.56 19.56
C TYR A 461 5.58 -6.34 18.62
N ASN A 462 4.40 -5.92 18.15
CA ASN A 462 4.27 -4.67 17.39
C ASN A 462 3.88 -3.53 18.33
N PHE A 463 4.29 -2.31 18.00
CA PHE A 463 3.84 -1.09 18.67
C PHE A 463 2.92 -0.32 17.72
N ILE A 464 1.63 -0.25 18.05
CA ILE A 464 0.61 0.42 17.25
C ILE A 464 0.10 1.60 18.06
N HIS A 465 0.26 2.82 17.56
CA HIS A 465 -0.12 4.00 18.34
C HIS A 465 -0.68 5.16 17.54
N HIS A 466 -1.42 6.04 18.21
CA HIS A 466 -2.00 7.24 17.60
C HIS A 466 -2.80 6.91 16.32
N VAL A 467 -3.77 6.01 16.47
CA VAL A 467 -4.63 5.54 15.37
C VAL A 467 -6.05 5.99 15.63
N THR A 468 -6.55 6.79 14.71
CA THR A 468 -7.92 7.30 14.65
C THR A 468 -8.41 7.24 13.20
N GLY A 469 -9.71 7.06 13.01
CA GLY A 469 -10.33 7.08 11.68
C GLY A 469 -10.55 8.50 11.18
N TYR A 470 -11.12 8.62 9.98
CA TYR A 470 -11.48 9.93 9.43
C TYR A 470 -12.45 10.69 10.36
N GLN A 471 -12.18 11.99 10.59
CA GLN A 471 -12.94 12.86 11.51
C GLN A 471 -13.05 12.32 12.94
N ASP A 472 -11.95 11.78 13.47
CA ASP A 472 -11.85 11.23 14.83
C ASP A 472 -12.82 10.06 15.10
N ASN A 473 -13.27 9.39 14.05
CA ASN A 473 -14.11 8.21 14.16
C ASN A 473 -13.26 6.95 14.42
N LYS A 474 -13.90 5.80 14.55
CA LYS A 474 -13.26 4.57 14.98
C LYS A 474 -12.45 3.92 13.86
N ALA A 475 -11.14 3.84 14.06
CA ALA A 475 -10.23 2.91 13.38
C ALA A 475 -9.78 1.80 14.33
N MET A 476 -9.47 0.64 13.75
CA MET A 476 -9.05 -0.55 14.48
C MET A 476 -7.52 -0.70 14.47
N GLY A 477 -6.94 -1.23 15.54
CA GLY A 477 -5.53 -1.64 15.56
C GLY A 477 -5.35 -2.94 14.78
N VAL A 478 -5.76 -4.06 15.38
CA VAL A 478 -5.89 -5.35 14.69
C VAL A 478 -7.37 -5.62 14.45
N TYR A 479 -7.77 -5.65 13.17
CA TYR A 479 -9.13 -5.90 12.74
C TYR A 479 -9.25 -7.29 12.09
N LEU A 480 -9.75 -8.24 12.88
CA LEU A 480 -10.10 -9.59 12.42
C LEU A 480 -11.57 -9.58 12.03
N ASP A 481 -11.81 -9.17 10.80
CA ASP A 481 -13.14 -8.87 10.29
C ASP A 481 -13.89 -10.12 9.81
N ASP A 482 -15.22 -10.03 9.76
CA ASP A 482 -16.11 -11.01 9.14
C ASP A 482 -15.73 -12.48 9.36
N MET A 483 -15.84 -12.97 10.59
CA MET A 483 -15.67 -14.39 10.92
C MET A 483 -14.26 -14.97 10.70
N LEU A 484 -13.22 -14.13 10.58
CA LEU A 484 -11.84 -14.62 10.54
C LEU A 484 -11.44 -15.40 11.79
N CYS A 485 -10.68 -16.48 11.62
CA CYS A 485 -10.39 -17.40 12.72
C CYS A 485 -8.91 -17.71 12.90
N GLY A 486 -8.54 -18.12 14.11
CA GLY A 486 -7.25 -18.76 14.38
C GLY A 486 -6.02 -17.86 14.29
N THR A 487 -6.18 -16.56 14.52
CA THR A 487 -5.08 -15.59 14.59
C THR A 487 -4.61 -15.42 16.04
N ILE A 488 -3.29 -15.37 16.23
CA ILE A 488 -2.65 -15.12 17.54
C ILE A 488 -2.19 -13.65 17.57
N ILE A 489 -2.71 -12.89 18.54
CA ILE A 489 -2.35 -11.51 18.84
C ILE A 489 -1.65 -11.52 20.20
N TYR A 490 -0.32 -11.48 20.20
CA TYR A 490 0.49 -11.73 21.39
C TYR A 490 1.54 -10.65 21.66
N GLY A 491 1.59 -10.10 22.87
CA GLY A 491 2.74 -9.25 23.23
C GLY A 491 2.83 -7.94 22.46
N ASN A 492 1.74 -7.44 21.88
CA ASN A 492 1.71 -6.15 21.19
C ASN A 492 1.43 -5.02 22.19
N VAL A 493 1.85 -3.81 21.85
CA VAL A 493 1.56 -2.59 22.60
C VAL A 493 0.67 -1.69 21.74
N PHE A 494 -0.47 -1.30 22.30
CA PHE A 494 -1.42 -0.38 21.68
C PHE A 494 -1.53 0.88 22.54
N TYR A 495 -1.32 2.05 21.94
CA TYR A 495 -1.40 3.33 22.65
C TYR A 495 -2.21 4.36 21.87
N LYS A 496 -3.30 4.90 22.45
CA LYS A 496 -4.20 5.84 21.75
C LYS A 496 -4.70 5.29 20.42
N VAL A 497 -5.27 4.10 20.49
CA VAL A 497 -5.92 3.42 19.36
C VAL A 497 -7.40 3.35 19.67
N THR A 498 -8.24 3.89 18.79
CA THR A 498 -9.69 3.97 19.05
C THR A 498 -10.32 2.60 19.26
N ARG A 499 -9.99 1.57 18.48
CA ARG A 499 -10.42 0.18 18.71
C ARG A 499 -9.24 -0.78 18.59
N ALA A 500 -8.55 -1.08 19.69
CA ALA A 500 -7.25 -1.73 19.55
C ALA A 500 -7.31 -3.14 18.94
N VAL A 501 -8.07 -4.08 19.51
CA VAL A 501 -8.29 -5.41 18.91
C VAL A 501 -9.77 -5.62 18.65
N PHE A 502 -10.11 -5.96 17.42
CA PHE A 502 -11.49 -6.19 16.97
C PHE A 502 -11.65 -7.61 16.43
N ILE A 503 -12.51 -8.42 17.06
CA ILE A 503 -12.92 -9.74 16.59
C ILE A 503 -14.38 -9.68 16.11
N GLY A 504 -14.57 -9.68 14.78
CA GLY A 504 -15.88 -9.60 14.15
C GLY A 504 -16.53 -10.96 13.94
N GLY A 505 -17.05 -11.60 14.98
CA GLY A 505 -17.76 -12.89 14.87
C GLY A 505 -16.87 -14.09 14.57
N GLY A 506 -15.55 -13.90 14.54
CA GLY A 506 -14.54 -14.93 14.38
C GLY A 506 -14.42 -15.86 15.57
N ARG A 507 -13.78 -17.01 15.38
CA ARG A 507 -13.52 -18.02 16.43
C ARG A 507 -12.06 -18.44 16.52
N ASP A 508 -11.70 -19.01 17.66
CA ASP A 508 -10.36 -19.54 17.94
C ASP A 508 -9.21 -18.54 17.87
N ASN A 509 -9.48 -17.23 17.96
CA ASN A 509 -8.44 -16.22 18.03
C ASN A 509 -7.89 -16.12 19.46
N ILE A 510 -6.63 -15.73 19.59
CA ILE A 510 -5.96 -15.55 20.90
C ILE A 510 -5.54 -14.10 21.02
N VAL A 511 -6.00 -13.42 22.07
CA VAL A 511 -5.57 -12.09 22.50
C VAL A 511 -4.91 -12.24 23.86
N GLU A 512 -3.60 -12.39 23.87
CA GLU A 512 -2.85 -12.72 25.07
C GLU A 512 -1.60 -11.85 25.26
N ASN A 513 -1.30 -11.45 26.50
CA ASN A 513 -0.05 -10.76 26.81
C ASN A 513 0.14 -9.40 26.15
N ASN A 514 -0.94 -8.72 25.73
CA ASN A 514 -0.86 -7.40 25.10
C ASN A 514 -0.98 -6.27 26.14
N ILE A 515 -0.46 -5.09 25.80
CA ILE A 515 -0.59 -3.86 26.58
C ILE A 515 -1.50 -2.91 25.80
N PHE A 516 -2.53 -2.40 26.45
CA PHE A 516 -3.47 -1.41 25.93
C PHE A 516 -3.45 -0.18 26.83
N VAL A 517 -3.11 0.97 26.27
CA VAL A 517 -3.03 2.26 26.98
C VAL A 517 -3.88 3.28 26.24
N GLU A 518 -4.84 3.89 26.93
CA GLU A 518 -5.73 4.91 26.36
C GLU A 518 -6.47 4.43 25.09
N CYS A 519 -7.00 3.20 25.12
CA CYS A 519 -7.82 2.62 24.04
C CYS A 519 -9.31 2.56 24.41
N ASP A 520 -10.22 2.79 23.45
CA ASP A 520 -11.67 2.80 23.71
C ASP A 520 -12.57 2.19 22.61
N PRO A 521 -12.85 0.86 22.64
CA PRO A 521 -12.34 -0.12 23.59
C PRO A 521 -10.95 -0.66 23.23
N ALA A 522 -10.29 -1.26 24.21
CA ALA A 522 -9.10 -2.06 23.99
C ALA A 522 -9.43 -3.36 23.21
N ILE A 523 -10.46 -4.10 23.65
CA ILE A 523 -10.83 -5.38 23.03
C ILE A 523 -12.32 -5.39 22.73
N HIS A 524 -12.67 -5.55 21.46
CA HIS A 524 -14.02 -5.71 20.96
C HIS A 524 -14.25 -7.14 20.46
N VAL A 525 -15.39 -7.72 20.83
CA VAL A 525 -15.84 -9.01 20.30
C VAL A 525 -17.33 -8.95 19.98
N ASP A 526 -17.68 -9.19 18.72
CA ASP A 526 -19.06 -9.37 18.29
C ASP A 526 -19.37 -10.82 17.88
N ALA A 527 -20.66 -11.08 17.63
CA ALA A 527 -21.15 -12.34 17.08
C ALA A 527 -21.97 -12.08 15.80
N ARG A 528 -21.46 -11.25 14.89
CA ARG A 528 -22.20 -10.80 13.70
C ARG A 528 -22.77 -11.94 12.84
N ALA A 529 -22.11 -13.10 12.83
CA ALA A 529 -22.56 -14.29 12.12
C ALA A 529 -23.80 -14.97 12.73
N LEU A 530 -24.12 -14.70 14.01
CA LEU A 530 -25.41 -15.08 14.60
C LEU A 530 -26.54 -14.08 14.27
N GLY A 531 -26.20 -12.93 13.66
CA GLY A 531 -27.13 -11.86 13.34
C GLY A 531 -27.09 -11.50 11.86
N TRP A 532 -26.79 -10.24 11.57
CA TRP A 532 -26.90 -9.67 10.22
C TRP A 532 -25.99 -10.35 9.19
N ALA A 533 -24.87 -10.95 9.61
CA ALA A 533 -23.91 -11.60 8.72
C ALA A 533 -24.13 -13.11 8.57
N SER A 534 -25.21 -13.66 9.14
CA SER A 534 -25.50 -15.10 9.14
C SER A 534 -25.53 -15.74 7.76
N TYR A 535 -25.97 -15.02 6.73
CA TYR A 535 -26.01 -15.51 5.35
C TYR A 535 -24.63 -15.88 4.79
N HIS A 536 -23.53 -15.31 5.31
CA HIS A 536 -22.18 -15.66 4.87
C HIS A 536 -21.76 -17.07 5.31
N VAL A 537 -22.35 -17.60 6.39
CA VAL A 537 -21.98 -18.89 7.00
C VAL A 537 -22.18 -20.03 6.00
N ASP A 538 -23.38 -20.12 5.41
CA ASP A 538 -23.73 -21.17 4.45
C ASP A 538 -23.30 -20.86 3.00
N THR A 539 -22.81 -19.64 2.74
CA THR A 539 -22.33 -19.21 1.42
C THR A 539 -20.81 -19.08 1.42
N THR A 540 -20.29 -17.84 1.48
CA THR A 540 -18.87 -17.51 1.31
C THR A 540 -17.96 -18.30 2.25
N MET A 541 -18.32 -18.45 3.53
CA MET A 541 -17.47 -19.11 4.53
C MET A 541 -17.39 -20.62 4.25
N LYS A 542 -18.53 -21.27 4.00
CA LYS A 542 -18.60 -22.70 3.66
C LYS A 542 -17.93 -23.00 2.32
N GLU A 543 -18.11 -22.16 1.31
CA GLU A 543 -17.45 -22.29 0.01
C GLU A 543 -15.92 -22.26 0.17
N ARG A 544 -15.38 -21.26 0.87
CA ARG A 544 -13.94 -21.11 1.12
C ARG A 544 -13.37 -22.26 1.94
N LEU A 545 -14.12 -22.77 2.92
CA LEU A 545 -13.75 -23.96 3.68
C LEU A 545 -13.63 -25.19 2.77
N LEU A 546 -14.65 -25.45 1.94
CA LEU A 546 -14.70 -26.61 1.05
C LEU A 546 -13.69 -26.53 -0.11
N ALA A 547 -13.22 -25.33 -0.45
CA ALA A 547 -12.16 -25.13 -1.43
C ALA A 547 -10.78 -25.62 -0.93
N MET A 548 -10.60 -25.76 0.38
CA MET A 548 -9.36 -26.22 1.01
C MET A 548 -9.47 -27.69 1.43
N PRO A 549 -8.36 -28.46 1.39
CA PRO A 549 -8.34 -29.84 1.85
C PRO A 549 -8.25 -29.92 3.38
N TYR A 550 -9.16 -29.25 4.11
CA TYR A 550 -9.10 -29.09 5.56
C TYR A 550 -9.22 -30.41 6.35
N LYS A 551 -9.65 -31.49 5.67
CA LYS A 551 -9.72 -32.87 6.20
C LYS A 551 -8.50 -33.72 5.87
N ASP A 552 -7.57 -33.23 5.06
CA ASP A 552 -6.33 -33.96 4.77
C ASP A 552 -5.36 -33.83 5.95
N ARG A 553 -4.41 -34.76 6.04
CA ARG A 553 -3.45 -34.82 7.16
C ARG A 553 -2.73 -33.49 7.40
N ALA A 554 -2.23 -32.84 6.34
CA ALA A 554 -1.50 -31.58 6.44
C ALA A 554 -2.31 -30.48 7.16
N TRP A 555 -3.61 -30.39 6.88
CA TRP A 555 -4.51 -29.42 7.50
C TRP A 555 -5.01 -29.87 8.87
N ARG A 556 -5.36 -31.13 9.05
CA ARG A 556 -5.86 -31.65 10.34
C ARG A 556 -4.82 -31.59 11.43
N ASP A 557 -3.57 -31.89 11.09
CA ASP A 557 -2.46 -31.85 12.03
C ASP A 557 -2.13 -30.39 12.40
N ARG A 558 -2.19 -29.45 11.44
CA ARG A 558 -1.85 -28.02 11.67
C ARG A 558 -3.02 -27.21 12.26
N TYR A 559 -4.25 -27.48 11.85
CA TYR A 559 -5.46 -26.74 12.22
C TYR A 559 -6.59 -27.68 12.69
N PRO A 560 -6.40 -28.47 13.75
CA PRO A 560 -7.35 -29.50 14.18
C PRO A 560 -8.74 -28.93 14.51
N LYS A 561 -8.83 -27.67 14.92
CA LYS A 561 -10.09 -26.98 15.23
C LYS A 561 -11.00 -26.76 14.01
N LEU A 562 -10.51 -26.88 12.78
CA LEU A 562 -11.34 -26.76 11.57
C LEU A 562 -12.21 -27.99 11.30
N LEU A 563 -11.82 -29.16 11.83
CA LEU A 563 -12.38 -30.44 11.41
C LEU A 563 -13.90 -30.54 11.56
N ASN A 564 -14.40 -30.03 12.68
CA ASN A 564 -15.79 -30.14 13.08
C ASN A 564 -16.51 -28.79 13.03
N ILE A 565 -15.95 -27.78 12.34
CA ILE A 565 -16.46 -26.41 12.39
C ILE A 565 -17.92 -26.31 11.91
N LEU A 566 -18.30 -27.12 10.91
CA LEU A 566 -19.67 -27.17 10.38
C LEU A 566 -20.67 -27.82 11.34
N ASP A 567 -20.19 -28.71 12.22
CA ASP A 567 -21.02 -29.46 13.16
C ASP A 567 -21.07 -28.81 14.56
N ASP A 568 -20.33 -27.71 14.76
CA ASP A 568 -20.14 -27.05 16.05
C ASP A 568 -20.53 -25.57 15.99
N GLU A 569 -21.82 -25.28 15.78
CA GLU A 569 -22.38 -23.91 15.73
C GLU A 569 -21.48 -22.97 14.88
N PRO A 570 -21.38 -23.17 13.55
CA PRO A 570 -20.37 -22.52 12.70
C PRO A 570 -20.39 -20.98 12.76
N ALA A 571 -21.54 -20.40 13.09
CA ALA A 571 -21.74 -18.96 13.25
C ALA A 571 -21.27 -18.40 14.61
N ALA A 572 -21.05 -19.24 15.62
CA ALA A 572 -20.74 -18.78 16.97
C ALA A 572 -19.24 -18.42 17.13
N PRO A 573 -18.89 -17.33 17.83
CA PRO A 573 -17.51 -16.88 18.05
C PRO A 573 -16.81 -17.68 19.15
N LYS A 574 -16.85 -19.02 19.07
CA LYS A 574 -16.33 -19.94 20.09
C LYS A 574 -14.81 -19.95 20.17
N GLY A 575 -14.28 -20.42 21.30
CA GLY A 575 -12.86 -20.75 21.43
C GLY A 575 -11.90 -19.56 21.37
N ASN A 576 -12.41 -18.31 21.30
CA ASN A 576 -11.60 -17.12 21.46
C ASN A 576 -11.05 -17.06 22.89
N VAL A 577 -9.77 -16.75 23.03
CA VAL A 577 -9.07 -16.65 24.32
C VAL A 577 -8.64 -15.21 24.54
N ILE A 578 -9.04 -14.60 25.65
CA ILE A 578 -8.65 -13.24 26.03
C ILE A 578 -8.12 -13.28 27.47
N ARG A 579 -6.80 -13.20 27.65
CA ARG A 579 -6.19 -13.31 28.98
C ARG A 579 -4.81 -12.67 29.05
N ARG A 580 -4.35 -12.40 30.26
CA ARG A 580 -3.03 -11.85 30.58
C ARG A 580 -2.73 -10.56 29.84
N ASN A 581 -3.74 -9.75 29.53
CA ASN A 581 -3.53 -8.44 28.95
C ASN A 581 -3.49 -7.38 30.05
N ILE A 582 -2.83 -6.25 29.75
CA ILE A 582 -2.84 -5.04 30.57
C ILE A 582 -3.74 -4.03 29.88
N CYS A 583 -4.77 -3.56 30.58
CA CYS A 583 -5.63 -2.46 30.16
C CYS A 583 -5.45 -1.30 31.15
N TRP A 584 -4.71 -0.28 30.73
CA TRP A 584 -4.46 0.91 31.54
C TRP A 584 -5.15 2.13 30.93
N LYS A 585 -5.95 2.84 31.73
CA LYS A 585 -6.74 4.00 31.28
C LYS A 585 -7.55 3.71 30.00
N SER A 586 -8.11 2.50 29.89
CA SER A 586 -8.76 2.01 28.68
C SER A 586 -10.09 1.36 29.03
N ARG A 587 -11.11 1.53 28.17
CA ARG A 587 -12.30 0.67 28.27
C ARG A 587 -11.91 -0.73 27.81
N CYS A 588 -11.60 -1.63 28.74
CA CYS A 588 -10.90 -2.86 28.40
C CYS A 588 -11.68 -3.80 27.48
N PHE A 589 -13.00 -3.97 27.71
CA PHE A 589 -13.82 -4.93 26.97
C PHE A 589 -15.11 -4.31 26.43
N GLU A 590 -15.42 -4.59 25.17
CA GLU A 590 -16.72 -4.40 24.52
C GLU A 590 -17.15 -5.75 23.92
N ILE A 591 -17.83 -6.56 24.72
CA ILE A 591 -18.35 -7.88 24.30
C ILE A 591 -19.86 -7.77 24.07
N TYR A 592 -20.28 -7.94 22.82
CA TYR A 592 -21.69 -7.84 22.44
C TYR A 592 -22.52 -8.97 23.07
N ASP A 593 -23.80 -8.71 23.33
CA ASP A 593 -24.68 -9.63 24.07
C ASP A 593 -24.75 -11.04 23.48
N LEU A 594 -24.83 -11.14 22.14
CA LEU A 594 -24.83 -12.43 21.44
C LEU A 594 -23.50 -13.20 21.57
N ALA A 595 -22.39 -12.52 21.87
CA ALA A 595 -21.08 -13.15 22.07
C ALA A 595 -20.84 -13.60 23.52
N LYS A 596 -21.51 -12.98 24.51
CA LYS A 596 -21.31 -13.25 25.95
C LYS A 596 -21.46 -14.72 26.38
N PRO A 597 -22.37 -15.53 25.79
CA PRO A 597 -22.44 -16.96 26.12
C PRO A 597 -21.19 -17.75 25.72
N TYR A 598 -20.46 -17.29 24.70
CA TYR A 598 -19.35 -18.01 24.08
C TYR A 598 -17.98 -17.49 24.50
N VAL A 599 -17.87 -16.21 24.82
CA VAL A 599 -16.60 -15.54 25.10
C VAL A 599 -16.65 -14.89 26.47
N LYS A 600 -15.80 -15.38 27.37
CA LYS A 600 -15.57 -14.80 28.70
C LYS A 600 -14.08 -14.46 28.83
N PRO A 601 -13.72 -13.20 29.09
CA PRO A 601 -12.34 -12.86 29.40
C PRO A 601 -11.83 -13.66 30.59
N GLY A 602 -10.60 -14.15 30.49
CA GLY A 602 -9.86 -14.73 31.60
C GLY A 602 -9.24 -13.65 32.49
N GLU A 603 -8.20 -14.02 33.23
CA GLU A 603 -7.48 -13.10 34.11
C GLU A 603 -6.73 -12.02 33.29
N ASN A 604 -7.03 -10.74 33.51
CA ASN A 604 -6.38 -9.59 32.88
C ASN A 604 -6.13 -8.50 33.94
N LEU A 605 -5.11 -7.67 33.76
CA LEU A 605 -4.85 -6.53 34.65
C LEU A 605 -5.62 -5.32 34.10
N VAL A 606 -6.72 -4.96 34.76
CA VAL A 606 -7.62 -3.89 34.30
C VAL A 606 -7.69 -2.81 35.37
N ASP A 607 -7.43 -1.56 34.97
CA ASP A 607 -7.50 -0.37 35.84
C ASP A 607 -6.64 -0.46 37.11
N VAL A 608 -5.53 -1.20 37.02
CA VAL A 608 -4.47 -1.26 38.04
C VAL A 608 -3.18 -0.76 37.43
N ASP A 609 -2.46 0.11 38.14
CA ASP A 609 -1.20 0.69 37.67
C ASP A 609 -0.21 -0.43 37.30
N PRO A 610 0.19 -0.56 36.02
CA PRO A 610 1.09 -1.61 35.58
C PRO A 610 2.55 -1.35 35.94
N LEU A 611 2.89 -0.17 36.48
CA LEU A 611 4.25 0.25 36.81
C LEU A 611 5.16 0.28 35.57
N PHE A 612 4.76 1.07 34.55
CA PHE A 612 5.61 1.34 33.39
C PHE A 612 6.90 2.08 33.79
N PHE A 613 7.97 1.92 33.01
CA PHE A 613 9.21 2.67 33.23
C PHE A 613 8.99 4.18 33.05
N ASP A 614 8.48 4.60 31.89
CA ASP A 614 8.24 6.02 31.55
C ASP A 614 7.16 6.13 30.44
N SER A 615 5.89 6.15 30.83
CA SER A 615 4.78 6.23 29.86
C SER A 615 4.67 7.60 29.17
N GLU A 616 5.20 8.67 29.77
CA GLU A 616 5.20 10.00 29.16
C GLU A 616 6.10 10.04 27.91
N LYS A 617 7.17 9.23 27.91
CA LYS A 617 8.04 9.02 26.75
C LYS A 617 7.69 7.78 25.93
N MET A 618 6.47 7.26 26.07
CA MET A 618 6.00 6.05 25.38
C MET A 618 6.84 4.79 25.65
N ASN A 619 7.55 4.72 26.78
CA ASN A 619 8.23 3.50 27.21
C ASN A 619 7.30 2.66 28.10
N PHE A 620 6.58 1.75 27.46
CA PHE A 620 5.63 0.84 28.10
C PHE A 620 6.25 -0.46 28.63
N SER A 621 7.59 -0.53 28.73
CA SER A 621 8.27 -1.60 29.45
C SER A 621 7.86 -1.61 30.93
N LEU A 622 7.74 -2.79 31.54
CA LEU A 622 7.30 -2.97 32.92
C LEU A 622 8.48 -2.99 33.89
N ARG A 623 8.33 -2.32 35.04
CA ARG A 623 9.25 -2.47 36.17
C ARG A 623 9.11 -3.86 36.82
N PRO A 624 10.17 -4.41 37.45
CA PRO A 624 10.15 -5.75 38.06
C PRO A 624 9.03 -5.98 39.09
N GLU A 625 8.55 -4.92 39.74
CA GLU A 625 7.51 -4.96 40.77
C GLU A 625 6.09 -4.98 40.19
N SER A 626 5.94 -4.95 38.86
CA SER A 626 4.64 -4.86 38.20
C SER A 626 3.65 -5.94 38.69
N PRO A 627 2.41 -5.57 39.03
CA PRO A 627 1.38 -6.55 39.37
C PRO A 627 1.03 -7.47 38.20
N ALA A 628 1.34 -7.09 36.96
CA ALA A 628 1.09 -7.89 35.77
C ALA A 628 1.79 -9.27 35.83
N PHE A 629 2.96 -9.36 36.48
CA PHE A 629 3.66 -10.64 36.59
C PHE A 629 2.88 -11.67 37.44
N LYS A 630 2.03 -11.23 38.36
CA LYS A 630 1.20 -12.11 39.19
C LYS A 630 0.12 -12.83 38.38
N ILE A 631 -0.40 -12.19 37.33
CA ILE A 631 -1.37 -12.80 36.40
C ILE A 631 -0.67 -13.63 35.29
N GLY A 632 0.65 -13.79 35.38
CA GLY A 632 1.45 -14.56 34.42
C GLY A 632 1.86 -13.80 33.16
N PHE A 633 1.76 -12.47 33.14
CA PHE A 633 2.26 -11.64 32.04
C PHE A 633 3.76 -11.88 31.82
N LYS A 634 4.20 -11.87 30.56
CA LYS A 634 5.58 -12.02 30.11
C LYS A 634 6.10 -10.70 29.56
N PRO A 635 7.32 -10.25 29.93
CA PRO A 635 7.89 -9.02 29.39
C PRO A 635 7.86 -8.98 27.85
N ILE A 636 7.47 -7.82 27.30
CA ILE A 636 7.55 -7.55 25.87
C ILE A 636 8.96 -7.02 25.57
N PRO A 637 9.66 -7.51 24.52
CA PRO A 637 10.93 -6.97 24.05
C PRO A 637 10.74 -5.61 23.34
N PHE A 638 10.29 -4.60 24.09
CA PHE A 638 9.86 -3.30 23.57
C PHE A 638 11.01 -2.53 22.90
N ASP A 639 12.22 -2.68 23.40
CA ASP A 639 13.47 -2.10 22.87
C ASP A 639 13.88 -2.61 21.48
N LYS A 640 13.24 -3.69 21.01
CA LYS A 640 13.50 -4.30 19.70
C LYS A 640 12.46 -3.93 18.64
N ILE A 641 11.43 -3.17 19.00
CA ILE A 641 10.35 -2.78 18.07
C ILE A 641 10.83 -1.61 17.20
N GLY A 642 10.41 -1.62 15.93
CA GLY A 642 10.77 -0.60 14.95
C GLY A 642 12.03 -0.96 14.15
N LEU A 643 12.60 0.04 13.50
CA LEU A 643 13.80 -0.11 12.67
C LEU A 643 14.99 -0.56 13.51
N VAL A 644 15.78 -1.48 12.96
CA VAL A 644 17.05 -1.92 13.52
C VAL A 644 18.17 -1.12 12.86
N LYS A 645 19.07 -0.58 13.68
CA LYS A 645 20.30 0.06 13.18
C LYS A 645 21.25 -1.01 12.67
N ASP A 646 21.80 -0.78 11.48
CA ASP A 646 22.87 -1.60 10.90
C ASP A 646 24.19 -1.50 11.69
#